data_AF-B9XPZ8-F1
#
_entry.id   AF-B9XPZ8-F1
#
_cell.length_a   1.000
_cell.length_b   1.000
_cell.length_c   1.000
_cell.angle_alpha   90.00
_cell.angle_beta   90.00
_cell.angle_gamma   90.00
#
_symmetry.space_group_name_H-M   'P 1'
#
loop_
_entity.id
_entity.type
_entity.pdbx_description
1 polymer ?
#
loop_
_entity_poly.entity_id
_entity_poly.type
_entity_poly.pdbx_seq_one_letter_code
_entity_poly.pdbx_strand_id
1 'polypeptide(L)'
;MPSVSQQTPKVPSSTKATYRNPWAWVSTLYLAEGLPYVVVMIVAVIIYKGMGISNTDIALYTSWLYLPWVIKPLWSPIVDILKTRRLWIWIMQIIIGGALAGVALSIPSPNFFKYTLAFFWILAFSSATQDIATDGFYMLATTEKEQAFFVGIRSTFYRISTIFGQGLLVILAGYIQNNTGLPKVNLHVNARPGVALIQSLDQQPITTAPLEGQLRILAQPEVVEVSPEVRSKKEIQSLIALAKSNNVQNGFYQLEKKAEDNPSWWSTYVSKPIGALFSTLISNPLEAFLKSHFAPEPKSKSDTSGNIGLVSIHLSKPPGKDVVVSLGSRVSMGLGASDDKSFSVAEGTRLVFNDQNWNQPALGVIQLDPKLKTSASTTMQVSSGNIPLSWVITMFILSAMFLFFGIYHRFILPWPATDQPRTADSLKKFMKEFFHTFGTFFKKDKIGFLILFMIFYRFAEAQLVKMVAPFLLDAREVGGLGLTTAQFGLAYGTIGIAALTIGGLCGGVVAAKKGLKFWIWWMVLAIHLPDAVFVYLSYAMPDNFWIINLCIAIEQFGYGFGFTAYMLYLIYIARGQHSTAHYAICTGFMALGMMIPGMFSGWLQDIIGYQHFFIWVLLATIPGFLIIKFIPLDAEFGKKTS
;
A
#
# COMPACT_ATOMS: atom_id res chain seq x y z
N MET A 1 47.49 -1.44 -59.37
CA MET A 1 46.94 -0.17 -58.85
C MET A 1 45.73 -0.49 -57.98
N PRO A 2 45.55 0.16 -56.83
CA PRO A 2 45.96 -0.44 -55.55
C PRO A 2 44.81 -0.98 -54.69
N SER A 3 45.17 -1.91 -53.81
CA SER A 3 44.40 -2.38 -52.66
C SER A 3 43.90 -1.21 -51.81
N VAL A 4 42.58 -1.08 -51.70
CA VAL A 4 41.94 -0.14 -50.78
C VAL A 4 42.21 -0.64 -49.36
N SER A 5 43.22 -0.06 -48.71
CA SER A 5 43.44 -0.19 -47.27
C SER A 5 42.20 0.35 -46.56
N GLN A 6 41.42 -0.52 -45.93
CA GLN A 6 40.39 -0.10 -44.99
C GLN A 6 41.10 0.60 -43.83
N GLN A 7 41.09 1.93 -43.84
CA GLN A 7 41.39 2.72 -42.67
C GLN A 7 40.33 2.41 -41.61
N THR A 8 40.68 1.55 -40.67
CA THR A 8 39.97 1.44 -39.39
C THR A 8 39.85 2.84 -38.79
N PRO A 9 38.64 3.31 -38.44
CA PRO A 9 38.51 4.60 -37.77
C PRO A 9 39.31 4.58 -36.48
N LYS A 10 40.26 5.51 -36.34
CA LYS A 10 40.96 5.76 -35.08
C LYS A 10 39.91 6.15 -34.03
N VAL A 11 39.56 5.21 -33.16
CA VAL A 11 38.79 5.47 -31.95
C VAL A 11 39.61 6.47 -31.09
N PRO A 12 39.05 7.62 -30.69
CA PRO A 12 39.75 8.52 -29.80
C PRO A 12 40.06 7.81 -28.48
N SER A 13 41.34 7.70 -28.14
CA SER A 13 41.80 7.27 -26.81
C SER A 13 41.56 8.37 -25.79
N SER A 14 40.78 8.13 -24.73
CA SER A 14 41.07 8.59 -23.34
C SER A 14 39.92 8.46 -22.32
N THR A 15 39.29 7.30 -22.21
CA THR A 15 38.68 6.91 -20.93
C THR A 15 39.06 5.47 -20.64
N LYS A 16 40.07 5.27 -19.78
CA LYS A 16 40.45 3.94 -19.30
C LYS A 16 39.21 3.32 -18.65
N ALA A 17 38.70 2.24 -19.25
CA ALA A 17 37.64 1.44 -18.65
C ALA A 17 38.11 1.01 -17.25
N THR A 18 37.42 1.49 -16.23
CA THR A 18 37.81 1.23 -14.84
C THR A 18 37.03 0.03 -14.34
N TYR A 19 37.73 -1.10 -14.17
CA TYR A 19 37.15 -2.28 -13.52
C TYR A 19 36.87 -1.95 -12.06
N ARG A 20 35.64 -2.20 -11.61
CA ARG A 20 35.20 -2.07 -10.23
C ARG A 20 34.55 -3.38 -9.83
N ASN A 21 34.89 -3.90 -8.65
CA ASN A 21 34.32 -5.13 -8.14
C ASN A 21 32.78 -5.01 -8.09
N PRO A 22 32.01 -5.90 -8.74
CA PRO A 22 30.55 -5.85 -8.76
C PRO A 22 29.90 -5.84 -7.38
N TRP A 23 30.52 -6.45 -6.36
CA TRP A 23 30.04 -6.37 -4.97
C TRP A 23 29.90 -4.94 -4.44
N ALA A 24 30.72 -4.01 -4.92
CA ALA A 24 30.73 -2.64 -4.43
C ALA A 24 29.52 -1.83 -4.92
N TRP A 25 28.83 -2.26 -5.98
CA TRP A 25 27.75 -1.46 -6.57
C TRP A 25 26.47 -2.24 -6.88
N VAL A 26 26.52 -3.53 -7.22
CA VAL A 26 25.31 -4.31 -7.54
C VAL A 26 24.34 -4.30 -6.36
N SER A 27 24.82 -4.62 -5.16
CA SER A 27 23.99 -4.68 -3.96
C SER A 27 23.32 -3.35 -3.62
N THR A 28 24.08 -2.26 -3.58
CA THR A 28 23.56 -0.93 -3.22
C THR A 28 22.68 -0.34 -4.32
N LEU A 29 22.97 -0.64 -5.58
CA LEU A 29 22.21 -0.15 -6.72
C LEU A 29 20.81 -0.79 -6.77
N TYR A 30 20.73 -2.11 -6.58
CA TYR A 30 19.44 -2.82 -6.54
C TYR A 30 18.64 -2.56 -5.26
N LEU A 31 19.31 -2.22 -4.16
CA LEU A 31 18.65 -1.65 -2.99
C LEU A 31 18.00 -0.29 -3.32
N ALA A 32 18.75 0.61 -3.98
CA ALA A 32 18.27 1.93 -4.38
C ALA A 32 17.21 1.87 -5.50
N GLU A 33 17.16 0.79 -6.28
CA GLU A 33 16.16 0.59 -7.33
C GLU A 33 14.78 0.22 -6.78
N GLY A 34 14.73 -0.67 -5.78
CA GLY A 34 13.44 -1.17 -5.29
C GLY A 34 12.75 -0.25 -4.27
N LEU A 35 13.51 0.54 -3.49
CA LEU A 35 12.94 1.43 -2.47
C LEU A 35 11.90 2.43 -2.99
N PRO A 36 12.11 3.17 -4.10
CA PRO A 36 11.17 4.18 -4.56
C PRO A 36 9.84 3.54 -4.95
N TYR A 37 9.85 2.35 -5.58
CA TYR A 37 8.64 1.60 -5.89
C TYR A 37 7.81 1.33 -4.65
N VAL A 38 8.44 0.86 -3.56
CA VAL A 38 7.77 0.58 -2.29
C VAL A 38 7.17 1.84 -1.68
N VAL A 39 7.89 2.96 -1.77
CA VAL A 39 7.41 4.26 -1.27
C VAL A 39 6.14 4.68 -2.01
N VAL A 40 6.14 4.61 -3.35
CA VAL A 40 4.97 5.00 -4.15
C VAL A 40 3.79 4.05 -3.94
N MET A 41 4.04 2.75 -3.86
CA MET A 41 2.97 1.74 -3.89
C MET A 41 2.35 1.45 -2.54
N ILE A 42 3.14 1.51 -1.48
CA ILE A 42 2.71 1.09 -0.14
C ILE A 42 2.76 2.28 0.81
N VAL A 43 3.90 2.95 0.92
CA VAL A 43 4.08 4.02 1.91
C VAL A 43 3.14 5.20 1.65
N ALA A 44 2.94 5.59 0.38
CA ALA A 44 1.98 6.64 0.01
C ALA A 44 0.55 6.32 0.47
N VAL A 45 0.12 5.06 0.37
CA VAL A 45 -1.19 4.60 0.82
C VAL A 45 -1.32 4.75 2.34
N ILE A 46 -0.29 4.32 3.10
CA ILE A 46 -0.27 4.43 4.56
C ILE A 46 -0.28 5.89 5.01
N ILE A 47 0.50 6.75 4.35
CA ILE A 47 0.57 8.20 4.57
C ILE A 47 -0.83 8.82 4.41
N TYR A 48 -1.46 8.58 3.27
CA TYR A 48 -2.79 9.12 2.98
C TYR A 48 -3.86 8.58 3.92
N LYS A 49 -3.78 7.30 4.27
CA LYS A 49 -4.70 6.71 5.22
C LYS A 49 -4.58 7.32 6.61
N GLY A 50 -3.34 7.47 7.12
CA GLY A 50 -3.08 8.09 8.42
C GLY A 50 -3.51 9.57 8.49
N MET A 51 -3.46 10.28 7.36
CA MET A 51 -3.93 11.66 7.24
C MET A 51 -5.43 11.78 6.91
N GLY A 52 -6.18 10.68 6.86
CA GLY A 52 -7.64 10.69 6.75
C GLY A 52 -8.18 10.88 5.33
N ILE A 53 -7.41 10.57 4.29
CA ILE A 53 -7.91 10.53 2.91
C ILE A 53 -8.82 9.29 2.74
N SER A 54 -9.89 9.45 1.95
CA SER A 54 -10.87 8.39 1.68
C SER A 54 -10.25 7.18 0.97
N ASN A 55 -10.84 5.99 1.16
CA ASN A 55 -10.36 4.76 0.51
C ASN A 55 -10.54 4.83 -1.01
N THR A 56 -11.65 5.43 -1.48
CA THR A 56 -11.85 5.76 -2.90
C THR A 56 -10.69 6.58 -3.48
N ASP A 57 -10.34 7.71 -2.87
CA ASP A 57 -9.29 8.57 -3.39
C ASP A 57 -7.91 7.90 -3.32
N ILE A 58 -7.61 7.24 -2.20
CA ILE A 58 -6.38 6.45 -2.04
C ILE A 58 -6.26 5.43 -3.18
N ALA A 59 -7.30 4.62 -3.40
CA ALA A 59 -7.30 3.59 -4.43
C ALA A 59 -7.11 4.17 -5.83
N LEU A 60 -7.86 5.22 -6.16
CA LEU A 60 -7.82 5.85 -7.47
C LEU A 60 -6.45 6.48 -7.74
N TYR A 61 -6.02 7.42 -6.90
CA TYR A 61 -4.83 8.24 -7.16
C TYR A 61 -3.53 7.45 -7.00
N THR A 62 -3.43 6.53 -6.04
CA THR A 62 -2.22 5.71 -5.90
C THR A 62 -2.12 4.59 -6.94
N SER A 63 -3.24 4.16 -7.54
CA SER A 63 -3.19 3.26 -8.69
C SER A 63 -2.66 3.97 -9.92
N TRP A 64 -3.01 5.24 -10.15
CA TRP A 64 -2.43 6.05 -11.23
C TRP A 64 -0.92 6.22 -11.11
N LEU A 65 -0.40 6.26 -9.88
CA LEU A 65 1.04 6.28 -9.67
C LEU A 65 1.74 5.04 -10.25
N TYR A 66 1.04 3.94 -10.51
CA TYR A 66 1.60 2.74 -11.16
C TYR A 66 1.89 2.94 -12.64
N LEU A 67 1.25 3.94 -13.28
CA LEU A 67 1.31 4.16 -14.72
C LEU A 67 2.74 4.19 -15.27
N PRO A 68 3.73 4.85 -14.64
CA PRO A 68 5.08 4.90 -15.19
C PRO A 68 5.68 3.52 -15.45
N TRP A 69 5.44 2.52 -14.60
CA TRP A 69 5.93 1.16 -14.84
C TRP A 69 5.17 0.43 -15.96
N VAL A 70 3.92 0.80 -16.22
CA VAL A 70 3.11 0.26 -17.33
C VAL A 70 3.67 0.73 -18.67
N ILE A 71 3.95 2.02 -18.78
CA ILE A 71 4.31 2.68 -20.05
C ILE A 71 5.81 2.87 -20.24
N LYS A 72 6.66 2.44 -19.28
CA LYS A 72 8.13 2.52 -19.37
C LYS A 72 8.75 2.02 -20.69
N PRO A 73 8.21 0.97 -21.37
CA PRO A 73 8.76 0.56 -22.66
C PRO A 73 8.72 1.64 -23.74
N LEU A 74 7.87 2.67 -23.60
CA LEU A 74 7.76 3.75 -24.58
C LEU A 74 8.93 4.75 -24.54
N TRP A 75 9.55 4.97 -23.37
CA TRP A 75 10.69 5.87 -23.22
C TRP A 75 12.00 5.19 -22.83
N SER A 76 12.00 3.89 -22.56
CA SER A 76 13.26 3.14 -22.40
C SER A 76 14.29 3.39 -23.52
N PRO A 77 13.92 3.60 -24.80
CA PRO A 77 14.90 3.86 -25.86
C PRO A 77 15.52 5.24 -25.73
N ILE A 78 14.76 6.21 -25.22
CA ILE A 78 15.22 7.57 -24.98
C ILE A 78 16.31 7.55 -23.90
N VAL A 79 16.11 6.76 -22.84
CA VAL A 79 17.10 6.55 -21.78
C VAL A 79 18.39 5.97 -22.35
N ASP A 80 18.28 4.98 -23.24
CA ASP A 80 19.43 4.32 -23.86
C ASP A 80 20.21 5.18 -24.87
N ILE A 81 19.58 6.20 -25.45
CA ILE A 81 20.14 6.98 -26.56
C ILE A 81 20.69 8.33 -26.08
N LEU A 82 19.94 9.06 -25.24
CA LEU A 82 20.25 10.46 -24.93
C LEU A 82 21.54 10.65 -24.13
N LYS A 83 21.78 9.77 -23.16
CA LYS A 83 22.91 9.88 -22.21
C LYS A 83 23.35 8.50 -21.76
N THR A 84 24.54 8.44 -21.16
CA THR A 84 25.08 7.21 -20.54
C THR A 84 24.17 6.72 -19.42
N ARG A 85 24.02 5.40 -19.27
CA ARG A 85 23.15 4.81 -18.24
C ARG A 85 23.61 5.17 -16.84
N ARG A 86 24.93 5.27 -16.63
CA ARG A 86 25.51 5.75 -15.35
C ARG A 86 25.05 7.16 -14.98
N LEU A 87 24.93 8.06 -15.95
CA LEU A 87 24.44 9.42 -15.71
C LEU A 87 22.95 9.42 -15.36
N TRP A 88 22.14 8.61 -16.04
CA TRP A 88 20.73 8.45 -15.72
C TRP A 88 20.51 7.92 -14.30
N ILE A 89 21.25 6.88 -13.88
CA ILE A 89 21.19 6.36 -12.51
C ILE A 89 21.46 7.47 -11.50
N TRP A 90 22.54 8.24 -11.71
CA TRP A 90 22.92 9.32 -10.80
C TRP A 90 21.86 10.44 -10.76
N ILE A 91 21.42 10.93 -11.91
CA ILE A 91 20.40 11.98 -12.00
C ILE A 91 19.09 11.53 -11.35
N MET A 92 18.65 10.30 -11.62
CA MET A 92 17.40 9.78 -11.05
C MET A 92 17.49 9.64 -9.53
N GLN A 93 18.63 9.22 -8.97
CA GLN A 93 18.80 9.16 -7.51
C GLN A 93 18.72 10.55 -6.85
N ILE A 94 19.27 11.58 -7.50
CA ILE A 94 19.14 12.98 -7.02
C ILE A 94 17.69 13.47 -7.13
N ILE A 95 17.01 13.20 -8.25
CA ILE A 95 15.60 13.59 -8.43
C ILE A 95 14.70 12.86 -7.43
N ILE A 96 14.93 11.57 -7.17
CA ILE A 96 14.20 10.81 -6.16
C ILE A 96 14.43 11.39 -4.77
N GLY A 97 15.68 11.69 -4.40
CA GLY A 97 16.01 12.37 -3.14
C GLY A 97 15.29 13.72 -3.00
N GLY A 98 15.28 14.53 -4.07
CA GLY A 98 14.57 15.80 -4.11
C GLY A 98 13.05 15.64 -4.04
N ALA A 99 12.47 14.65 -4.73
CA ALA A 99 11.04 14.36 -4.69
C ALA A 99 10.60 13.90 -3.29
N LEU A 100 11.39 13.07 -2.61
CA LEU A 100 11.15 12.66 -1.22
C LEU A 100 11.19 13.86 -0.26
N ALA A 101 12.16 14.77 -0.42
CA ALA A 101 12.18 16.02 0.34
C ALA A 101 10.96 16.89 0.02
N GLY A 102 10.51 16.94 -1.25
CA GLY A 102 9.29 17.61 -1.67
C GLY A 102 8.03 17.04 -1.00
N VAL A 103 7.92 15.71 -0.88
CA VAL A 103 6.87 15.06 -0.08
C VAL A 103 6.96 15.49 1.38
N ALA A 104 8.15 15.42 2.00
CA ALA A 104 8.34 15.84 3.38
C ALA A 104 7.90 17.29 3.63
N LEU A 105 8.32 18.22 2.79
CA LEU A 105 8.01 19.64 2.91
C LEU A 105 6.54 19.97 2.63
N SER A 106 5.83 19.14 1.87
CA SER A 106 4.43 19.36 1.52
C SER A 106 3.43 18.75 2.51
N ILE A 107 3.84 17.77 3.33
CA ILE A 107 2.97 17.15 4.34
C ILE A 107 2.31 18.18 5.29
N PRO A 108 3.03 19.19 5.84
CA PRO A 108 2.41 20.15 6.75
C PRO A 108 1.51 21.19 6.07
N SER A 109 1.37 21.17 4.74
CA SER A 109 0.64 22.19 4.00
C SER A 109 -0.88 21.92 3.95
N PRO A 110 -1.74 22.96 3.85
CA PRO A 110 -3.19 22.76 3.74
C PRO A 110 -3.63 21.93 2.53
N ASN A 111 -2.88 21.97 1.44
CA ASN A 111 -3.14 21.21 0.21
C ASN A 111 -2.19 20.01 0.07
N PHE A 112 -1.79 19.38 1.19
CA PHE A 112 -0.77 18.33 1.21
C PHE A 112 -1.04 17.27 0.15
N PHE A 113 -2.29 16.78 0.05
CA PHE A 113 -2.64 15.65 -0.82
C PHE A 113 -2.28 15.91 -2.28
N LYS A 114 -2.58 17.12 -2.78
CA LYS A 114 -2.25 17.53 -4.15
C LYS A 114 -0.74 17.61 -4.37
N TYR A 115 -0.02 18.22 -3.44
CA TYR A 115 1.42 18.45 -3.58
C TYR A 115 2.23 17.16 -3.40
N THR A 116 1.92 16.35 -2.38
CA THR A 116 2.57 15.06 -2.16
C THR A 116 2.31 14.13 -3.35
N LEU A 117 1.11 14.14 -3.93
CA LEU A 117 0.79 13.34 -5.12
C LEU A 117 1.62 13.77 -6.33
N ALA A 118 1.82 15.07 -6.55
CA ALA A 118 2.69 15.57 -7.62
C ALA A 118 4.14 15.11 -7.43
N PHE A 119 4.67 15.15 -6.21
CA PHE A 119 6.01 14.65 -5.93
C PHE A 119 6.10 13.12 -6.04
N PHE A 120 5.08 12.37 -5.63
CA PHE A 120 5.04 10.92 -5.87
C PHE A 120 5.00 10.56 -7.36
N TRP A 121 4.36 11.37 -8.21
CA TRP A 121 4.42 11.22 -9.66
C TRP A 121 5.83 11.39 -10.21
N ILE A 122 6.53 12.45 -9.77
CA ILE A 122 7.94 12.67 -10.12
C ILE A 122 8.78 11.47 -9.67
N LEU A 123 8.56 11.00 -8.45
CA LEU A 123 9.25 9.85 -7.86
C LEU A 123 8.99 8.56 -8.63
N ALA A 124 7.74 8.32 -9.06
CA ALA A 124 7.34 7.15 -9.85
C ALA A 124 8.00 7.13 -11.24
N PHE A 125 7.97 8.25 -11.97
CA PHE A 125 8.67 8.37 -13.26
C PHE A 125 10.18 8.23 -13.12
N SER A 126 10.75 8.81 -12.06
CA SER A 126 12.18 8.72 -11.80
C SER A 126 12.60 7.30 -11.44
N SER A 127 11.78 6.60 -10.65
CA SER A 127 12.00 5.19 -10.30
C SER A 127 11.93 4.28 -11.54
N ALA A 128 10.90 4.40 -12.37
CA ALA A 128 10.77 3.61 -13.60
C ALA A 128 11.95 3.87 -14.57
N THR A 129 12.46 5.10 -14.61
CA THR A 129 13.63 5.47 -15.42
C THR A 129 14.93 4.93 -14.83
N GLN A 130 15.10 4.98 -13.51
CA GLN A 130 16.24 4.40 -12.81
C GLN A 130 16.31 2.88 -13.01
N ASP A 131 15.17 2.19 -12.96
CA ASP A 131 15.03 0.75 -13.22
C ASP A 131 15.58 0.40 -14.62
N ILE A 132 15.10 1.07 -15.67
CA ILE A 132 15.63 0.89 -17.05
C ILE A 132 17.16 1.11 -17.10
N ALA A 133 17.64 2.20 -16.51
CA ALA A 133 19.05 2.54 -16.54
C ALA A 133 19.91 1.54 -15.75
N THR A 134 19.41 1.06 -14.62
CA THR A 134 20.10 0.12 -13.72
C THR A 134 20.26 -1.24 -14.36
N ASP A 135 19.17 -1.81 -14.88
CA ASP A 135 19.21 -3.12 -15.53
C ASP A 135 20.04 -3.08 -16.82
N GLY A 136 19.90 -2.02 -17.62
CA GLY A 136 20.75 -1.82 -18.80
C GLY A 136 22.23 -1.66 -18.44
N PHE A 137 22.54 -0.94 -17.34
CA PHE A 137 23.91 -0.75 -16.87
C PHE A 137 24.52 -2.05 -16.34
N TYR A 138 23.75 -2.85 -15.60
CA TYR A 138 24.20 -4.16 -15.09
C TYR A 138 24.69 -5.06 -16.22
N MET A 139 23.91 -5.17 -17.30
CA MET A 139 24.26 -5.98 -18.47
C MET A 139 25.51 -5.48 -19.20
N LEU A 140 25.79 -4.17 -19.18
CA LEU A 140 26.99 -3.59 -19.80
C LEU A 140 28.25 -3.71 -18.92
N ALA A 141 28.07 -3.57 -17.60
CA ALA A 141 29.17 -3.46 -16.65
C ALA A 141 29.68 -4.81 -16.14
N THR A 142 28.96 -5.91 -16.41
CA THR A 142 29.29 -7.25 -15.93
C THR A 142 29.45 -8.23 -17.09
N THR A 143 30.41 -9.16 -16.94
CA THR A 143 30.60 -10.30 -17.85
C THR A 143 29.50 -11.35 -17.67
N GLU A 144 29.29 -12.24 -18.63
CA GLU A 144 28.27 -13.31 -18.52
C GLU A 144 28.43 -14.20 -17.26
N LYS A 145 29.68 -14.49 -16.87
CA LYS A 145 29.97 -15.24 -15.63
C LYS A 145 29.57 -14.45 -14.38
N GLU A 146 29.88 -13.15 -14.35
CA GLU A 146 29.44 -12.27 -13.26
C GLU A 146 27.91 -12.15 -13.26
N GLN A 147 27.27 -12.03 -14.43
CA GLN A 147 25.81 -11.94 -14.54
C GLN A 147 25.13 -13.16 -13.94
N ALA A 148 25.61 -14.37 -14.23
CA ALA A 148 25.08 -15.62 -13.68
C ALA A 148 25.23 -15.71 -12.15
N PHE A 149 26.32 -15.18 -11.59
CA PHE A 149 26.54 -15.16 -10.14
C PHE A 149 25.70 -14.09 -9.43
N PHE A 150 25.71 -12.86 -9.95
CA PHE A 150 25.10 -11.70 -9.31
C PHE A 150 23.59 -11.58 -9.54
N VAL A 151 22.99 -12.37 -10.44
CA VAL A 151 21.53 -12.34 -10.67
C VAL A 151 20.74 -12.63 -9.38
N GLY A 152 21.22 -13.56 -8.55
CA GLY A 152 20.62 -13.87 -7.26
C GLY A 152 20.82 -12.75 -6.24
N ILE A 153 22.02 -12.17 -6.19
CA ILE A 153 22.36 -11.04 -5.30
C ILE A 153 21.48 -9.83 -5.58
N ARG A 154 21.31 -9.48 -6.86
CA ARG A 154 20.38 -8.43 -7.31
C ARG A 154 18.99 -8.64 -6.73
N SER A 155 18.41 -9.82 -6.95
CA SER A 155 17.04 -10.11 -6.49
C SER A 155 16.94 -10.09 -4.96
N THR A 156 17.97 -10.51 -4.24
CA THR A 156 18.02 -10.43 -2.77
C THR A 156 18.04 -8.99 -2.28
N PHE A 157 18.90 -8.13 -2.83
CA PHE A 157 18.96 -6.73 -2.40
C PHE A 157 17.71 -5.94 -2.79
N TYR A 158 17.06 -6.28 -3.91
CA TYR A 158 15.74 -5.76 -4.22
C TYR A 158 14.71 -6.16 -3.14
N ARG A 159 14.72 -7.40 -2.64
CA ARG A 159 13.84 -7.83 -1.53
C ARG A 159 14.20 -7.18 -0.20
N ILE A 160 15.48 -6.95 0.08
CA ILE A 160 15.90 -6.19 1.26
C ILE A 160 15.34 -4.77 1.18
N SER A 161 15.31 -4.17 -0.01
CA SER A 161 14.69 -2.86 -0.23
C SER A 161 13.20 -2.85 0.14
N THR A 162 12.47 -3.92 -0.18
CA THR A 162 11.04 -4.02 0.14
C THR A 162 10.83 -4.20 1.65
N ILE A 163 11.58 -5.07 2.31
CA ILE A 163 11.53 -5.24 3.78
C ILE A 163 11.90 -3.93 4.50
N PHE A 164 12.92 -3.23 4.02
CA PHE A 164 13.31 -1.93 4.58
C PHE A 164 12.20 -0.89 4.39
N GLY A 165 11.66 -0.79 3.18
CA GLY A 165 10.72 0.24 2.76
C GLY A 165 9.35 0.17 3.43
N GLN A 166 8.71 -1.00 3.43
CA GLN A 166 7.37 -1.19 4.02
C GLN A 166 7.41 -1.87 5.40
N GLY A 167 8.54 -2.41 5.81
CA GLY A 167 8.75 -2.96 7.15
C GLY A 167 9.43 -1.93 8.06
N LEU A 168 10.76 -1.88 8.01
CA LEU A 168 11.56 -1.10 8.97
C LEU A 168 11.19 0.39 9.02
N LEU A 169 11.03 1.04 7.86
CA LEU A 169 10.66 2.47 7.81
C LEU A 169 9.25 2.73 8.34
N VAL A 170 8.30 1.83 8.08
CA VAL A 170 6.93 1.97 8.57
C VAL A 170 6.84 1.71 10.07
N ILE A 171 7.64 0.76 10.58
CA ILE A 171 7.82 0.54 12.02
C ILE A 171 8.43 1.79 12.67
N LEU A 172 9.47 2.37 12.06
CA LEU A 172 10.09 3.61 12.53
C LEU A 172 9.09 4.77 12.54
N ALA A 173 8.32 4.95 11.47
CA ALA A 173 7.28 5.98 11.39
C ALA A 173 6.23 5.79 12.51
N GLY A 174 5.76 4.56 12.73
CA GLY A 174 4.85 4.24 13.83
C GLY A 174 5.45 4.49 15.22
N TYR A 175 6.74 4.20 15.41
CA TYR A 175 7.46 4.52 16.65
C TYR A 175 7.55 6.02 16.88
N ILE A 176 7.92 6.81 15.86
CA ILE A 176 7.98 8.28 15.96
C ILE A 176 6.58 8.83 16.26
N GLN A 177 5.56 8.36 15.54
CA GLN A 177 4.17 8.76 15.74
C GLN A 177 3.74 8.58 17.20
N ASN A 178 4.05 7.42 17.81
CA ASN A 178 3.64 7.10 19.17
C ASN A 178 4.41 7.85 20.28
N ASN A 179 5.59 8.41 19.97
CA ASN A 179 6.49 9.04 20.94
C ASN A 179 6.62 10.56 20.80
N THR A 180 6.05 11.17 19.75
CA THR A 180 6.19 12.61 19.47
C THR A 180 4.91 13.43 19.66
N GLY A 181 3.83 12.81 20.16
CA GLY A 181 2.62 13.54 20.52
C GLY A 181 2.58 13.99 21.99
N LEU A 182 1.40 14.37 22.46
CA LEU A 182 1.19 14.87 23.81
C LEU A 182 1.32 13.74 24.84
N PRO A 183 1.59 14.08 26.13
CA PRO A 183 1.59 13.10 27.21
C PRO A 183 0.31 12.27 27.19
N LYS A 184 0.48 10.95 27.27
CA LYS A 184 -0.63 10.01 27.21
C LYS A 184 -1.44 10.06 28.50
N VAL A 185 -2.75 9.93 28.39
CA VAL A 185 -3.67 9.85 29.53
C VAL A 185 -4.17 8.42 29.64
N ASN A 186 -4.00 7.81 30.81
CA ASN A 186 -4.55 6.49 31.08
C ASN A 186 -5.97 6.68 31.63
N LEU A 187 -6.92 6.00 31.00
CA LEU A 187 -8.32 6.02 31.36
C LEU A 187 -8.67 4.67 32.00
N HIS A 188 -9.06 4.68 33.26
CA HIS A 188 -9.48 3.46 33.94
C HIS A 188 -10.96 3.22 33.66
N VAL A 189 -11.31 2.04 33.15
CA VAL A 189 -12.69 1.67 32.83
C VAL A 189 -13.08 0.48 33.70
N ASN A 190 -14.11 0.66 34.51
CA ASN A 190 -14.59 -0.35 35.45
C ASN A 190 -16.02 -0.76 35.09
N ALA A 191 -16.22 -2.05 34.84
CA ALA A 191 -17.55 -2.64 34.76
C ALA A 191 -17.99 -3.06 36.17
N ARG A 192 -19.05 -2.47 36.72
CA ARG A 192 -19.58 -2.82 38.06
C ARG A 192 -21.11 -2.81 38.09
N PRO A 193 -21.77 -3.85 38.63
CA PRO A 193 -23.20 -3.83 38.88
C PRO A 193 -23.59 -2.72 39.88
N GLY A 194 -24.74 -2.08 39.68
CA GLY A 194 -25.27 -1.06 40.61
C GLY A 194 -24.83 0.39 40.37
N VAL A 195 -23.99 0.64 39.34
CA VAL A 195 -23.65 2.00 38.90
C VAL A 195 -24.78 2.57 38.04
N ALA A 196 -24.99 3.89 38.11
CA ALA A 196 -25.97 4.59 37.29
C ALA A 196 -25.82 4.22 35.80
N LEU A 197 -26.95 3.89 35.18
CA LEU A 197 -27.00 3.30 33.84
C LEU A 197 -26.51 4.25 32.73
N ILE A 198 -26.53 5.56 32.97
CA ILE A 198 -26.05 6.60 32.06
C ILE A 198 -25.42 7.70 32.93
N GLN A 199 -24.14 7.98 32.73
CA GLN A 199 -23.51 9.16 33.30
C GLN A 199 -23.99 10.37 32.46
N SER A 200 -24.71 11.31 33.08
CA SER A 200 -25.21 12.49 32.38
C SER A 200 -24.04 13.29 31.84
N LEU A 201 -23.97 13.44 30.51
CA LEU A 201 -23.03 14.35 29.87
C LEU A 201 -23.49 15.78 30.15
N ASP A 202 -22.74 16.49 30.98
CA ASP A 202 -22.85 17.93 31.03
C ASP A 202 -22.31 18.47 29.69
N GLN A 203 -23.21 18.91 28.81
CA GLN A 203 -22.88 19.32 27.43
C GLN A 203 -22.28 20.74 27.37
N GLN A 204 -21.98 21.34 28.52
CA GLN A 204 -21.39 22.66 28.57
C GLN A 204 -19.90 22.60 28.24
N PRO A 205 -19.34 23.65 27.60
CA PRO A 205 -17.89 23.78 27.44
C PRO A 205 -17.20 23.64 28.80
N ILE A 206 -16.35 22.61 28.93
CA ILE A 206 -15.73 22.23 30.22
C ILE A 206 -14.79 23.32 30.74
N THR A 207 -14.24 24.14 29.84
CA THR A 207 -13.29 25.22 30.17
C THR A 207 -13.48 26.44 29.25
N THR A 208 -13.69 27.62 29.84
CA THR A 208 -13.75 28.90 29.11
C THR A 208 -12.37 29.58 28.99
N ALA A 209 -11.39 29.19 29.81
CA ALA A 209 -10.04 29.75 29.83
C ALA A 209 -8.96 28.67 29.67
N PRO A 210 -7.84 28.94 28.96
CA PRO A 210 -6.70 28.04 28.88
C PRO A 210 -6.10 27.74 30.26
N LEU A 211 -5.78 26.47 30.53
CA LEU A 211 -5.13 26.05 31.77
C LEU A 211 -3.63 26.37 31.75
N GLU A 212 -3.08 26.77 32.89
CA GLU A 212 -1.65 26.99 33.05
C GLU A 212 -0.84 25.70 32.87
N GLY A 213 0.36 25.82 32.28
CA GLY A 213 1.28 24.70 32.04
C GLY A 213 1.42 24.28 30.57
N GLN A 214 1.97 23.08 30.35
CA GLN A 214 2.18 22.53 29.01
C GLN A 214 0.87 22.04 28.38
N LEU A 215 0.84 22.01 27.04
CA LEU A 215 -0.30 21.46 26.30
C LEU A 215 -0.43 19.97 26.64
N ARG A 216 -1.61 19.56 27.10
CA ARG A 216 -1.89 18.16 27.48
C ARG A 216 -3.32 17.80 27.13
N ILE A 217 -3.54 16.50 26.94
CA ILE A 217 -4.87 15.93 26.79
C ILE A 217 -5.50 15.84 28.17
N LEU A 218 -6.80 16.12 28.25
CA LEU A 218 -7.61 15.96 29.44
C LEU A 218 -8.76 15.02 29.09
N ALA A 219 -8.96 13.98 29.88
CA ALA A 219 -10.04 13.02 29.73
C ALA A 219 -10.85 13.00 31.03
N GLN A 220 -12.17 13.20 30.92
CA GLN A 220 -13.08 13.24 32.06
C GLN A 220 -14.28 12.33 31.80
N PRO A 221 -14.70 11.50 32.78
CA PRO A 221 -14.04 11.28 34.07
C PRO A 221 -12.72 10.48 33.93
N GLU A 222 -11.83 10.56 34.93
CA GLU A 222 -10.59 9.77 34.97
C GLU A 222 -10.86 8.25 35.11
N VAL A 223 -11.98 7.93 35.77
CA VAL A 223 -12.52 6.58 35.91
C VAL A 223 -13.90 6.53 35.28
N VAL A 224 -14.05 5.74 34.21
CA VAL A 224 -15.34 5.48 33.55
C VAL A 224 -15.95 4.24 34.17
N GLU A 225 -17.08 4.40 34.84
CA GLU A 225 -17.83 3.27 35.40
C GLU A 225 -19.00 2.90 34.49
N VAL A 226 -19.12 1.62 34.15
CA VAL A 226 -20.16 1.12 33.23
C VAL A 226 -20.89 -0.06 33.87
N SER A 227 -22.22 -0.03 33.86
CA SER A 227 -23.02 -1.17 34.33
C SER A 227 -22.99 -2.31 33.29
N PRO A 228 -22.71 -3.57 33.67
CA PRO A 228 -22.75 -4.73 32.76
C PRO A 228 -24.18 -5.15 32.35
N GLU A 229 -25.21 -4.43 32.77
CA GLU A 229 -26.59 -4.69 32.36
C GLU A 229 -26.79 -4.49 30.84
N VAL A 230 -27.48 -5.42 30.19
CA VAL A 230 -27.70 -5.37 28.73
C VAL A 230 -28.85 -4.41 28.41
N ARG A 231 -28.70 -3.62 27.33
CA ARG A 231 -29.65 -2.58 26.89
C ARG A 231 -30.21 -2.84 25.52
N SER A 232 -31.26 -2.12 25.13
CA SER A 232 -31.78 -2.25 23.77
C SER A 232 -30.74 -1.74 22.76
N LYS A 233 -30.55 -2.47 21.66
CA LYS A 233 -29.60 -2.11 20.61
C LYS A 233 -29.93 -0.76 19.99
N LYS A 234 -31.23 -0.45 19.85
CA LYS A 234 -31.73 0.82 19.31
C LYS A 234 -31.33 2.01 20.19
N GLU A 235 -31.43 1.84 21.49
CA GLU A 235 -31.01 2.86 22.46
C GLU A 235 -29.50 3.08 22.41
N ILE A 236 -28.69 2.03 22.47
CA ILE A 236 -27.22 2.15 22.38
C ILE A 236 -26.80 2.81 21.06
N GLN A 237 -27.41 2.42 19.94
CA GLN A 237 -27.16 3.06 18.64
C GLN A 237 -27.55 4.53 18.62
N SER A 238 -28.66 4.92 19.27
CA SER A 238 -29.04 6.34 19.38
C SER A 238 -28.04 7.16 20.20
N LEU A 239 -27.48 6.59 21.27
CA LEU A 239 -26.49 7.27 22.10
C LEU A 239 -25.14 7.41 21.37
N ILE A 240 -24.71 6.37 20.66
CA ILE A 240 -23.53 6.43 19.77
C ILE A 240 -23.75 7.48 18.67
N ALA A 241 -24.91 7.49 18.03
CA ALA A 241 -25.23 8.47 16.99
C ALA A 241 -25.25 9.91 17.53
N LEU A 242 -25.71 10.11 18.78
CA LEU A 242 -25.68 11.41 19.44
C LEU A 242 -24.24 11.86 19.73
N ALA A 243 -23.38 10.96 20.23
CA ALA A 243 -21.97 11.24 20.43
C ALA A 243 -21.26 11.61 19.12
N LYS A 244 -21.54 10.85 18.05
CA LYS A 244 -21.05 11.11 16.70
C LYS A 244 -21.51 12.49 16.19
N SER A 245 -22.80 12.79 16.29
CA SER A 245 -23.37 14.07 15.88
C SER A 245 -22.72 15.25 16.61
N ASN A 246 -22.52 15.14 17.93
CA ASN A 246 -21.82 16.14 18.72
C ASN A 246 -20.38 16.33 18.24
N ASN A 247 -19.67 15.24 17.98
CA ASN A 247 -18.27 15.33 17.55
C ASN A 247 -18.12 16.05 16.20
N VAL A 248 -19.07 15.81 15.29
CA VAL A 248 -19.12 16.44 13.97
C VAL A 248 -19.50 17.91 14.07
N GLN A 249 -20.50 18.27 14.88
CA GLN A 249 -20.92 19.65 15.09
C GLN A 249 -19.79 20.50 15.69
N ASN A 250 -19.02 19.93 16.61
CA ASN A 250 -17.86 20.58 17.22
C ASN A 250 -16.58 20.50 16.34
N GLY A 251 -16.68 19.95 15.13
CA GLY A 251 -15.62 19.97 14.14
C GLY A 251 -14.42 19.06 14.46
N PHE A 252 -14.57 18.04 15.31
CA PHE A 252 -13.47 17.10 15.61
C PHE A 252 -13.14 16.17 14.44
N TYR A 253 -14.08 15.99 13.53
CA TYR A 253 -13.86 15.39 12.22
C TYR A 253 -15.05 15.76 11.32
N GLN A 254 -14.84 15.81 10.02
CA GLN A 254 -15.92 16.01 9.06
C GLN A 254 -16.54 14.64 8.72
N LEU A 255 -17.87 14.52 8.81
CA LEU A 255 -18.55 13.46 8.05
C LEU A 255 -18.21 13.68 6.59
N GLU A 256 -17.86 12.60 5.87
CA GLU A 256 -17.56 12.65 4.44
C GLU A 256 -18.52 13.58 3.72
N LYS A 257 -18.02 14.76 3.33
CA LYS A 257 -18.67 15.51 2.25
C LYS A 257 -18.53 14.61 1.03
N LYS A 258 -19.65 14.09 0.53
CA LYS A 258 -19.72 13.70 -0.89
C LYS A 258 -19.09 14.83 -1.68
N ALA A 259 -18.05 14.50 -2.44
CA ALA A 259 -17.20 15.46 -3.13
C ALA A 259 -18.03 16.35 -4.08
N GLU A 260 -18.50 17.50 -3.61
CA GLU A 260 -19.21 18.47 -4.45
C GLU A 260 -18.67 19.91 -4.39
N ASP A 261 -17.77 20.27 -3.48
CA ASP A 261 -17.22 21.63 -3.46
C ASP A 261 -15.82 21.68 -4.10
N ASN A 262 -15.80 22.11 -5.37
CA ASN A 262 -14.67 22.34 -6.30
C ASN A 262 -14.14 21.12 -7.07
N PRO A 263 -14.67 20.86 -8.29
CA PRO A 263 -14.11 19.84 -9.16
C PRO A 263 -12.67 20.20 -9.56
N SER A 264 -11.72 19.33 -9.23
CA SER A 264 -10.32 19.47 -9.66
C SER A 264 -10.24 19.47 -11.19
N TRP A 265 -9.19 20.07 -11.78
CA TRP A 265 -8.93 20.03 -13.23
C TRP A 265 -9.00 18.59 -13.79
N TRP A 266 -8.47 17.62 -13.05
CA TRP A 266 -8.55 16.20 -13.38
C TRP A 266 -9.99 15.68 -13.37
N SER A 267 -10.81 16.12 -12.41
CA SER A 267 -12.20 15.71 -12.34
C SER A 267 -13.03 16.26 -13.50
N THR A 268 -12.78 17.50 -13.91
CA THR A 268 -13.54 18.19 -14.96
C THR A 268 -13.19 17.67 -16.36
N TYR A 269 -11.90 17.47 -16.64
CA TYR A 269 -11.44 17.19 -18.01
C TYR A 269 -11.03 15.74 -18.27
N VAL A 270 -10.83 14.92 -17.24
CA VAL A 270 -10.39 13.52 -17.39
C VAL A 270 -11.37 12.53 -16.75
N SER A 271 -11.71 12.70 -15.47
CA SER A 271 -12.55 11.72 -14.77
C SER A 271 -14.03 11.84 -15.10
N LYS A 272 -14.61 13.02 -15.33
CA LYS A 272 -16.02 13.16 -15.75
C LYS A 272 -16.33 12.56 -17.13
N PRO A 273 -15.54 12.78 -18.20
CA PRO A 273 -15.85 12.18 -19.51
C PRO A 273 -15.63 10.65 -19.53
N ILE A 274 -14.53 10.15 -18.95
CA ILE A 274 -14.28 8.70 -18.84
C ILE A 274 -15.25 8.06 -17.84
N GLY A 275 -15.49 8.75 -16.73
CA GLY A 275 -16.39 8.35 -15.65
C GLY A 275 -17.86 8.41 -16.01
N ALA A 276 -18.30 9.27 -16.93
CA ALA A 276 -19.68 9.25 -17.44
C ALA A 276 -19.92 8.02 -18.32
N LEU A 277 -18.96 7.65 -19.17
CA LEU A 277 -19.04 6.46 -20.00
C LEU A 277 -18.95 5.18 -19.15
N PHE A 278 -18.00 5.15 -18.22
CA PHE A 278 -17.88 4.08 -17.22
C PHE A 278 -19.09 4.01 -16.30
N SER A 279 -19.65 5.15 -15.86
CA SER A 279 -20.80 5.14 -14.95
C SER A 279 -22.08 4.71 -15.63
N THR A 280 -22.30 5.15 -16.86
CA THR A 280 -23.50 4.77 -17.60
C THR A 280 -23.47 3.30 -18.02
N LEU A 281 -22.29 2.77 -18.41
CA LEU A 281 -22.18 1.39 -18.91
C LEU A 281 -21.84 0.34 -17.84
N ILE A 282 -21.11 0.72 -16.80
CA ILE A 282 -20.54 -0.22 -15.83
C ILE A 282 -20.93 0.17 -14.40
N SER A 283 -20.63 1.39 -13.94
CA SER A 283 -20.77 1.73 -12.51
C SER A 283 -22.22 1.79 -12.05
N ASN A 284 -23.15 2.44 -12.76
CA ASN A 284 -24.55 2.56 -12.32
C ASN A 284 -25.29 1.22 -12.39
N PRO A 285 -25.18 0.41 -13.47
CA PRO A 285 -25.76 -0.94 -13.49
C PRO A 285 -25.16 -1.86 -12.42
N LEU A 286 -23.83 -1.81 -12.24
CA LEU A 286 -23.14 -2.62 -11.25
C LEU A 286 -23.46 -2.15 -9.83
N GLU A 287 -23.52 -0.85 -9.56
CA GLU A 287 -23.90 -0.29 -8.26
C GLU A 287 -25.34 -0.63 -7.92
N ALA A 288 -26.27 -0.56 -8.88
CA ALA A 288 -27.65 -1.00 -8.67
C ALA A 288 -27.73 -2.51 -8.40
N PHE A 289 -26.97 -3.33 -9.14
CA PHE A 289 -26.86 -4.77 -8.90
C PHE A 289 -26.27 -5.09 -7.52
N LEU A 290 -25.17 -4.42 -7.14
CA LEU A 290 -24.50 -4.60 -5.87
C LEU A 290 -25.37 -4.13 -4.70
N LYS A 291 -26.05 -2.98 -4.82
CA LYS A 291 -26.97 -2.52 -3.79
C LYS A 291 -28.20 -3.42 -3.65
N SER A 292 -28.64 -4.09 -4.72
CA SER A 292 -29.78 -5.01 -4.64
C SER A 292 -29.41 -6.40 -4.11
N HIS A 293 -28.17 -6.86 -4.30
CA HIS A 293 -27.76 -8.24 -3.96
C HIS A 293 -26.73 -8.33 -2.82
N PHE A 294 -26.02 -7.25 -2.52
CA PHE A 294 -24.91 -7.17 -1.57
C PHE A 294 -24.99 -5.96 -0.62
N ALA A 295 -26.04 -5.13 -0.69
CA ALA A 295 -26.24 -4.13 0.34
C ALA A 295 -26.40 -4.84 1.70
N PRO A 296 -25.84 -4.27 2.78
CA PRO A 296 -25.97 -4.86 4.08
C PRO A 296 -27.47 -4.97 4.42
N GLU A 297 -27.97 -6.20 4.55
CA GLU A 297 -29.26 -6.40 5.21
C GLU A 297 -29.16 -5.79 6.61
N PRO A 298 -30.17 -5.03 7.07
CA PRO A 298 -30.21 -4.60 8.46
C PRO A 298 -30.23 -5.87 9.32
N LYS A 299 -29.10 -6.18 9.97
CA LYS A 299 -28.94 -7.38 10.79
C LYS A 299 -30.07 -7.49 11.81
N SER A 300 -30.99 -8.41 11.58
CA SER A 300 -31.79 -9.04 12.63
C SER A 300 -30.89 -10.04 13.36
N LYS A 301 -30.48 -9.69 14.60
CA LYS A 301 -30.05 -10.62 15.66
C LYS A 301 -29.78 -9.82 16.94
N SER A 302 -30.50 -10.22 18.00
CA SER A 302 -30.56 -9.64 19.35
C SER A 302 -31.05 -8.19 19.39
N ASP A 303 -32.21 -7.97 20.03
CA ASP A 303 -32.68 -6.64 20.43
C ASP A 303 -31.80 -6.02 21.52
N THR A 304 -30.81 -6.75 22.02
CA THR A 304 -30.01 -6.36 23.19
C THR A 304 -28.52 -6.20 22.84
N SER A 305 -27.86 -5.23 23.49
CA SER A 305 -26.49 -4.78 23.29
C SER A 305 -25.87 -4.41 24.65
N GLY A 306 -24.55 -4.56 24.82
CA GLY A 306 -23.89 -4.20 26.08
C GLY A 306 -23.95 -2.69 26.32
N ASN A 307 -24.00 -2.30 27.60
CA ASN A 307 -24.10 -0.89 27.99
C ASN A 307 -22.84 -0.10 27.60
N ILE A 308 -22.95 1.23 27.68
CA ILE A 308 -21.87 2.15 27.31
C ILE A 308 -21.42 3.04 28.46
N GLY A 309 -20.14 3.35 28.47
CA GLY A 309 -19.52 4.43 29.23
C GLY A 309 -19.14 5.57 28.31
N LEU A 310 -19.14 6.79 28.84
CA LEU A 310 -18.83 8.00 28.10
C LEU A 310 -17.59 8.65 28.71
N VAL A 311 -16.68 9.09 27.84
CA VAL A 311 -15.53 9.90 28.22
C VAL A 311 -15.52 11.16 27.36
N SER A 312 -15.37 12.32 27.99
CA SER A 312 -15.14 13.58 27.32
C SER A 312 -13.65 13.84 27.25
N ILE A 313 -13.15 14.15 26.05
CA ILE A 313 -11.74 14.43 25.77
C ILE A 313 -11.66 15.87 25.28
N HIS A 314 -10.74 16.65 25.85
CA HIS A 314 -10.43 18.00 25.39
C HIS A 314 -8.94 18.31 25.61
N LEU A 315 -8.48 19.46 25.11
CA LEU A 315 -7.11 19.93 25.34
C LEU A 315 -7.07 20.99 26.44
N SER A 316 -5.90 21.14 27.07
CA SER A 316 -5.69 22.14 28.13
C SER A 316 -5.63 23.59 27.63
N LYS A 317 -5.26 23.80 26.37
CA LYS A 317 -5.11 25.12 25.73
C LYS A 317 -5.13 24.99 24.19
N PRO A 318 -5.27 26.10 23.43
CA PRO A 318 -5.19 26.08 21.97
C PRO A 318 -3.86 25.46 21.51
N PRO A 319 -3.88 24.45 20.62
CA PRO A 319 -2.69 23.74 20.21
C PRO A 319 -1.78 24.49 19.21
N GLY A 320 -2.27 25.55 18.57
CA GLY A 320 -1.60 26.30 17.49
C GLY A 320 -1.48 25.53 16.16
N LYS A 321 -1.92 24.26 16.14
CA LYS A 321 -1.92 23.33 15.02
C LYS A 321 -2.91 22.20 15.28
N ASP A 322 -3.30 21.48 14.24
CA ASP A 322 -4.17 20.31 14.40
C ASP A 322 -3.45 19.21 15.20
N VAL A 323 -4.12 18.73 16.25
CA VAL A 323 -3.67 17.62 17.11
C VAL A 323 -4.66 16.48 16.96
N VAL A 324 -4.20 15.38 16.38
CA VAL A 324 -4.97 14.14 16.29
C VAL A 324 -4.81 13.39 17.61
N VAL A 325 -5.91 13.24 18.34
CA VAL A 325 -6.02 12.44 19.56
C VAL A 325 -6.76 11.16 19.21
N SER A 326 -6.23 10.03 19.67
CA SER A 326 -6.82 8.72 19.50
C SER A 326 -7.08 8.06 20.84
N LEU A 327 -8.30 7.56 21.02
CA LEU A 327 -8.67 6.70 22.14
C LEU A 327 -8.28 5.26 21.76
N GLY A 328 -7.11 4.83 22.25
CA GLY A 328 -6.55 3.52 21.97
C GLY A 328 -7.29 2.40 22.71
N SER A 329 -7.35 1.23 22.09
CA SER A 329 -8.17 0.12 22.59
C SER A 329 -7.58 -0.65 23.79
N ARG A 330 -6.28 -0.53 24.12
CA ARG A 330 -5.62 -1.17 25.30
C ARG A 330 -4.19 -0.65 25.48
N VAL A 331 -3.66 -0.69 26.71
CA VAL A 331 -2.20 -0.70 26.95
C VAL A 331 -1.74 -2.16 27.05
N SER A 332 -1.14 -2.70 26.00
CA SER A 332 -0.35 -3.94 26.10
C SER A 332 1.10 -3.63 25.72
N MET A 333 1.87 -3.18 26.70
CA MET A 333 3.33 -3.30 26.67
C MET A 333 3.70 -4.46 27.60
N GLY A 334 3.63 -5.68 27.08
CA GLY A 334 4.10 -6.85 27.79
C GLY A 334 3.78 -8.15 27.06
N LEU A 335 4.82 -8.92 26.73
CA LEU A 335 4.70 -10.35 26.43
C LEU A 335 4.17 -11.05 27.69
N GLY A 336 2.85 -11.21 27.81
CA GLY A 336 2.23 -12.02 28.88
C GLY A 336 1.06 -11.41 29.65
N ALA A 337 0.55 -10.22 29.33
CA ALA A 337 -0.65 -9.70 29.98
C ALA A 337 -1.92 -10.43 29.46
N SER A 338 -2.65 -11.09 30.35
CA SER A 338 -3.94 -11.73 30.05
C SER A 338 -4.98 -10.67 29.67
N ASP A 339 -5.46 -10.77 28.43
CA ASP A 339 -6.30 -9.82 27.71
C ASP A 339 -7.79 -9.98 28.11
N ASP A 340 -8.36 -9.01 28.85
CA ASP A 340 -9.77 -9.05 29.24
C ASP A 340 -10.66 -8.46 28.14
N LYS A 341 -11.44 -9.33 27.48
CA LYS A 341 -12.11 -9.06 26.17
C LYS A 341 -13.39 -8.25 26.27
N SER A 342 -13.74 -7.75 27.45
CA SER A 342 -15.09 -7.25 27.72
C SER A 342 -15.31 -5.76 27.43
N PHE A 343 -14.30 -5.04 26.93
CA PHE A 343 -14.37 -3.59 26.65
C PHE A 343 -13.93 -3.27 25.21
N SER A 344 -14.68 -2.43 24.51
CA SER A 344 -14.38 -1.89 23.18
C SER A 344 -14.66 -0.38 23.11
N VAL A 345 -14.04 0.33 22.17
CA VAL A 345 -14.39 1.72 21.85
C VAL A 345 -15.40 1.69 20.70
N ALA A 346 -16.56 2.29 20.89
CA ALA A 346 -17.66 2.35 19.93
C ALA A 346 -17.73 3.66 19.12
N GLU A 347 -17.11 4.74 19.62
CA GLU A 347 -17.00 6.05 18.94
C GLU A 347 -15.85 6.86 19.56
N GLY A 348 -15.27 7.81 18.81
CA GLY A 348 -14.20 8.68 19.31
C GLY A 348 -12.79 8.06 19.26
N THR A 349 -12.57 7.06 18.41
CA THR A 349 -11.25 6.43 18.19
C THR A 349 -10.20 7.41 17.64
N ARG A 350 -10.63 8.42 16.88
CA ARG A 350 -9.79 9.46 16.28
C ARG A 350 -10.53 10.80 16.24
N LEU A 351 -9.97 11.80 16.92
CA LEU A 351 -10.52 13.14 17.12
C LEU A 351 -9.46 14.19 16.76
N VAL A 352 -9.81 15.22 16.00
CA VAL A 352 -8.90 16.29 15.57
C VAL A 352 -9.23 17.57 16.34
N PHE A 353 -8.26 18.04 17.13
CA PHE A 353 -8.37 19.27 17.91
C PHE A 353 -7.57 20.40 17.25
N ASN A 354 -8.15 21.59 17.20
CA ASN A 354 -7.58 22.82 16.65
C ASN A 354 -7.87 24.01 17.57
N ASP A 355 -7.42 25.21 17.19
CA ASP A 355 -7.57 26.42 18.01
C ASP A 355 -9.03 26.87 18.22
N GLN A 356 -9.98 26.34 17.45
CA GLN A 356 -11.40 26.68 17.53
C GLN A 356 -12.21 25.70 18.38
N ASN A 357 -11.79 24.43 18.45
CA ASN A 357 -12.54 23.37 19.14
C ASN A 357 -11.80 22.73 20.32
N TRP A 358 -10.58 23.18 20.66
CA TRP A 358 -9.74 22.62 21.73
C TRP A 358 -10.44 22.51 23.10
N ASN A 359 -11.40 23.40 23.38
CA ASN A 359 -12.16 23.49 24.63
C ASN A 359 -13.54 22.84 24.57
N GLN A 360 -13.94 22.30 23.43
CA GLN A 360 -15.21 21.60 23.26
C GLN A 360 -15.07 20.15 23.75
N PRO A 361 -16.13 19.54 24.30
CA PRO A 361 -16.10 18.14 24.74
C PRO A 361 -16.18 17.19 23.54
N ALA A 362 -15.08 16.49 23.24
CA ALA A 362 -15.07 15.42 22.27
C ALA A 362 -15.45 14.09 22.93
N LEU A 363 -16.52 13.46 22.47
CA LEU A 363 -17.12 12.30 23.12
C LEU A 363 -16.50 11.00 22.59
N GLY A 364 -15.85 10.26 23.48
CA GLY A 364 -15.50 8.86 23.31
C GLY A 364 -16.55 7.96 23.94
N VAL A 365 -16.98 6.92 23.22
CA VAL A 365 -17.95 5.94 23.71
C VAL A 365 -17.24 4.61 23.91
N ILE A 366 -17.34 4.05 25.11
CA ILE A 366 -16.75 2.76 25.48
C ILE A 366 -17.90 1.78 25.67
N GLN A 367 -17.90 0.66 24.97
CA GLN A 367 -18.97 -0.32 25.01
C GLN A 367 -18.50 -1.62 25.67
N LEU A 368 -19.36 -2.18 26.52
CA LEU A 368 -19.13 -3.50 27.12
C LEU A 368 -19.58 -4.62 26.19
N ASP A 369 -18.92 -5.79 26.29
CA ASP A 369 -19.45 -7.01 25.70
C ASP A 369 -20.78 -7.38 26.40
N PRO A 370 -21.90 -7.58 25.68
CA PRO A 370 -23.17 -8.00 26.26
C PRO A 370 -23.11 -9.33 27.04
N LYS A 371 -22.05 -10.13 26.86
CA LYS A 371 -21.81 -11.36 27.61
C LYS A 371 -21.16 -11.14 28.98
N LEU A 372 -20.62 -9.95 29.24
CA LEU A 372 -20.02 -9.62 30.54
C LEU A 372 -21.12 -9.49 31.59
N LYS A 373 -21.06 -10.32 32.64
CA LYS A 373 -22.02 -10.31 33.77
C LYS A 373 -21.38 -10.00 35.11
N THR A 374 -20.05 -10.05 35.19
CA THR A 374 -19.25 -9.87 36.41
C THR A 374 -18.51 -8.54 36.37
N SER A 375 -17.97 -8.12 37.51
CA SER A 375 -17.08 -6.96 37.54
C SER A 375 -15.80 -7.24 36.76
N ALA A 376 -15.39 -6.28 35.93
CA ALA A 376 -14.16 -6.32 35.15
C ALA A 376 -13.54 -4.92 35.12
N SER A 377 -12.24 -4.80 34.87
CA SER A 377 -11.58 -3.51 34.79
C SER A 377 -10.47 -3.52 33.74
N THR A 378 -10.35 -2.43 32.98
CA THR A 378 -9.29 -2.26 32.00
C THR A 378 -8.71 -0.85 32.05
N THR A 379 -7.49 -0.68 31.54
CA THR A 379 -6.89 0.64 31.36
C THR A 379 -6.74 0.91 29.87
N MET A 380 -7.49 1.89 29.39
CA MET A 380 -7.39 2.41 28.04
C MET A 380 -6.42 3.60 28.01
N GLN A 381 -5.90 3.94 26.83
CA GLN A 381 -4.94 5.03 26.70
C GLN A 381 -5.40 6.01 25.65
N VAL A 382 -5.59 7.27 26.07
CA VAL A 382 -5.78 8.40 25.19
C VAL A 382 -4.39 8.92 24.83
N SER A 383 -4.06 8.92 23.54
CA SER A 383 -2.77 9.40 23.06
C SER A 383 -2.98 10.32 21.86
N SER A 384 -2.17 11.35 21.73
CA SER A 384 -1.99 11.98 20.43
C SER A 384 -0.69 11.47 19.83
N GLY A 385 -0.71 11.22 18.53
CA GLY A 385 0.48 10.88 17.77
C GLY A 385 0.68 11.91 16.68
N ASN A 386 1.93 12.34 16.46
CA ASN A 386 2.21 13.30 15.40
C ASN A 386 2.44 12.57 14.07
N ILE A 387 1.33 12.17 13.43
CA ILE A 387 1.32 11.47 12.12
C ILE A 387 2.03 12.30 11.05
N PRO A 388 1.78 13.61 10.89
CA PRO A 388 2.50 14.41 9.90
C PRO A 388 4.02 14.40 10.14
N LEU A 389 4.45 14.66 11.38
CA LEU A 389 5.88 14.72 11.72
C LEU A 389 6.59 13.39 11.51
N SER A 390 5.95 12.26 11.82
CA SER A 390 6.57 10.94 11.62
C SER A 390 6.89 10.70 10.15
N TRP A 391 5.97 11.06 9.25
CA TRP A 391 6.19 10.93 7.82
C TRP A 391 7.16 11.99 7.26
N VAL A 392 7.14 13.22 7.78
CA VAL A 392 8.16 14.25 7.44
C VAL A 392 9.56 13.72 7.74
N ILE A 393 9.79 13.22 8.95
CA ILE A 393 11.10 12.68 9.36
C ILE A 393 11.47 11.47 8.50
N THR A 394 10.53 10.54 8.29
CA THR A 394 10.77 9.33 7.49
C THR A 394 11.14 9.67 6.04
N MET A 395 10.45 10.63 5.42
CA MET A 395 10.74 11.07 4.06
C MET A 395 12.08 11.83 3.96
N PHE A 396 12.45 12.61 4.99
CA PHE A 396 13.78 13.23 5.03
C PHE A 396 14.91 12.22 5.21
N ILE A 397 14.73 11.18 6.03
CA ILE A 397 15.69 10.07 6.16
C ILE A 397 15.89 9.39 4.79
N LEU A 398 14.80 9.07 4.10
CA LEU A 398 14.85 8.50 2.75
C LEU A 398 15.53 9.45 1.76
N SER A 399 15.22 10.75 1.80
CA SER A 399 15.82 11.76 0.95
C SER A 399 17.33 11.81 1.14
N ALA A 400 17.80 11.90 2.39
CA ALA A 400 19.23 11.90 2.73
C ALA A 400 19.92 10.61 2.26
N MET A 401 19.27 9.46 2.42
CA MET A 401 19.78 8.18 1.94
C MET A 401 19.91 8.14 0.40
N PHE A 402 18.96 8.72 -0.35
CA PHE A 402 19.06 8.79 -1.81
C PHE A 402 20.12 9.79 -2.29
N LEU A 403 20.32 10.89 -1.57
CA LEU A 403 21.46 11.78 -1.81
C LEU A 403 22.78 11.05 -1.56
N PHE A 404 22.86 10.26 -0.50
CA PHE A 404 24.01 9.39 -0.23
C PHE A 404 24.22 8.36 -1.35
N PHE A 405 23.18 7.66 -1.80
CA PHE A 405 23.30 6.75 -2.95
C PHE A 405 23.77 7.46 -4.21
N GLY A 406 23.24 8.66 -4.50
CA GLY A 406 23.68 9.47 -5.63
C GLY A 406 25.17 9.80 -5.54
N ILE A 407 25.63 10.29 -4.39
CA ILE A 407 27.05 10.58 -4.15
C ILE A 407 27.88 9.29 -4.28
N TYR A 408 27.47 8.20 -3.63
CA TYR A 408 28.18 6.93 -3.62
C TYR A 408 28.31 6.34 -5.04
N HIS A 409 27.20 6.19 -5.76
CA HIS A 409 27.15 5.64 -7.12
C HIS A 409 27.83 6.55 -8.15
N ARG A 410 27.92 7.85 -7.90
CA ARG A 410 28.76 8.75 -8.70
C ARG A 410 30.23 8.31 -8.70
N PHE A 411 30.75 7.76 -7.60
CA PHE A 411 32.15 7.36 -7.50
C PHE A 411 32.39 5.85 -7.73
N ILE A 412 31.47 4.99 -7.27
CA ILE A 412 31.69 3.54 -7.28
C ILE A 412 31.32 2.87 -8.61
N LEU A 413 30.35 3.41 -9.36
CA LEU A 413 29.91 2.77 -10.60
C LEU A 413 31.07 2.75 -11.62
N PRO A 414 31.34 1.59 -12.25
CA PRO A 414 32.38 1.47 -13.26
C PRO A 414 32.10 2.36 -14.49
N TRP A 415 33.11 2.50 -15.34
CA TRP A 415 33.01 3.22 -16.61
C TRP A 415 33.17 2.23 -17.77
N PRO A 416 32.10 1.54 -18.21
CA PRO A 416 32.16 0.66 -19.36
C PRO A 416 32.45 1.46 -20.63
N ALA A 417 33.40 1.02 -21.46
CA ALA A 417 33.74 1.71 -22.71
C ALA A 417 32.57 1.77 -23.71
N THR A 418 31.62 0.85 -23.58
CA THR A 418 30.40 0.71 -24.38
C THR A 418 29.23 1.57 -23.89
N ASP A 419 29.33 2.20 -22.71
CA ASP A 419 28.31 3.12 -22.19
C ASP A 419 28.49 4.50 -22.82
N GLN A 420 28.08 4.64 -24.09
CA GLN A 420 28.10 5.89 -24.85
C GLN A 420 26.72 6.23 -25.40
N PRO A 421 26.38 7.53 -25.54
CA PRO A 421 25.15 7.96 -26.21
C PRO A 421 25.09 7.41 -27.65
N ARG A 422 23.91 6.95 -28.08
CA ARG A 422 23.68 6.46 -29.44
C ARG A 422 23.13 7.58 -30.32
N THR A 423 23.22 7.45 -31.64
CA THR A 423 22.79 8.50 -32.60
C THR A 423 21.26 8.61 -32.71
N ALA A 424 20.74 9.77 -33.13
CA ALA A 424 19.30 9.99 -33.32
C ALA A 424 18.67 9.07 -34.38
N ASP A 425 19.42 8.68 -35.42
CA ASP A 425 18.97 7.68 -36.39
C ASP A 425 18.71 6.31 -35.75
N SER A 426 19.43 6.00 -34.66
CA SER A 426 19.17 4.81 -33.84
C SER A 426 17.79 4.86 -33.19
N LEU A 427 17.26 6.04 -32.86
CA LEU A 427 15.95 6.19 -32.22
C LEU A 427 14.81 5.90 -33.20
N LYS A 428 14.86 6.49 -34.39
CA LYS A 428 13.84 6.25 -35.43
C LYS A 428 13.83 4.78 -35.85
N LYS A 429 15.01 4.18 -36.02
CA LYS A 429 15.15 2.76 -36.33
C LYS A 429 14.61 1.88 -35.21
N PHE A 430 14.98 2.18 -33.96
CA PHE A 430 14.46 1.47 -32.79
C PHE A 430 12.94 1.56 -32.70
N MET A 431 12.35 2.76 -32.79
CA MET A 431 10.89 2.93 -32.67
C MET A 431 10.16 2.14 -33.76
N LYS A 432 10.69 2.12 -34.98
CA LYS A 432 10.16 1.29 -36.07
C LYS A 432 10.24 -0.21 -35.75
N GLU A 433 11.38 -0.69 -35.25
CA GLU A 433 11.57 -2.08 -34.81
C GLU A 433 10.68 -2.45 -33.62
N PHE A 434 10.48 -1.53 -32.68
CA PHE A 434 9.60 -1.68 -31.53
C PHE A 434 8.15 -1.85 -31.97
N PHE A 435 7.60 -0.95 -32.79
CA PHE A 435 6.23 -1.08 -33.29
C PHE A 435 6.04 -2.29 -34.20
N HIS A 436 7.07 -2.67 -34.97
CA HIS A 436 7.06 -3.91 -35.73
C HIS A 436 6.96 -5.13 -34.80
N THR A 437 7.84 -5.20 -33.79
CA THR A 437 7.86 -6.29 -32.80
C THR A 437 6.58 -6.31 -31.97
N PHE A 438 6.05 -5.16 -31.60
CA PHE A 438 4.74 -5.01 -30.96
C PHE A 438 3.65 -5.64 -31.83
N GLY A 439 3.62 -5.31 -33.13
CA GLY A 439 2.71 -5.96 -34.08
C GLY A 439 2.89 -7.48 -34.18
N THR A 440 4.11 -8.00 -34.09
CA THR A 440 4.35 -9.46 -34.07
C THR A 440 3.80 -10.15 -32.81
N PHE A 441 3.75 -9.44 -31.67
CA PHE A 441 3.18 -9.98 -30.44
C PHE A 441 1.69 -10.28 -30.60
N PHE A 442 0.93 -9.37 -31.24
CA PHE A 442 -0.50 -9.55 -31.48
C PHE A 442 -0.83 -10.57 -32.59
N LYS A 443 0.18 -11.08 -33.31
CA LYS A 443 0.02 -12.15 -34.30
C LYS A 443 0.22 -13.56 -33.72
N LYS A 444 0.55 -13.68 -32.42
CA LYS A 444 0.68 -14.99 -31.76
C LYS A 444 -0.66 -15.73 -31.77
N ASP A 445 -0.60 -17.05 -31.94
CA ASP A 445 -1.79 -17.89 -31.84
C ASP A 445 -2.45 -17.74 -30.46
N LYS A 446 -3.79 -17.75 -30.43
CA LYS A 446 -4.61 -17.60 -29.22
C LYS A 446 -4.31 -16.35 -28.38
N ILE A 447 -3.82 -15.26 -29.00
CA ILE A 447 -3.45 -14.02 -28.30
C ILE A 447 -4.56 -13.49 -27.38
N GLY A 448 -5.83 -13.62 -27.77
CA GLY A 448 -6.97 -13.22 -26.94
C GLY A 448 -6.95 -13.90 -25.56
N PHE A 449 -6.74 -15.22 -25.51
CA PHE A 449 -6.63 -15.96 -24.25
C PHE A 449 -5.37 -15.60 -23.46
N LEU A 450 -4.26 -15.29 -24.14
CA LEU A 450 -3.03 -14.84 -23.49
C LEU A 450 -3.23 -13.47 -22.80
N ILE A 451 -3.88 -12.53 -23.48
CA ILE A 451 -4.20 -11.21 -22.92
C ILE A 451 -5.19 -11.34 -21.77
N LEU A 452 -6.25 -12.15 -21.95
CA LEU A 452 -7.21 -12.44 -20.88
C LEU A 452 -6.51 -13.05 -19.66
N PHE A 453 -5.55 -13.97 -19.85
CA PHE A 453 -4.75 -14.48 -18.74
C PHE A 453 -3.96 -13.37 -18.05
N MET A 454 -3.25 -12.53 -18.81
CA MET A 454 -2.43 -11.46 -18.23
C MET A 454 -3.27 -10.47 -17.40
N ILE A 455 -4.52 -10.22 -17.80
CA ILE A 455 -5.43 -9.30 -17.11
C ILE A 455 -6.16 -10.01 -15.94
N PHE A 456 -6.75 -11.19 -16.18
CA PHE A 456 -7.65 -11.84 -15.22
C PHE A 456 -6.96 -12.70 -14.16
N TYR A 457 -5.76 -13.21 -14.41
CA TYR A 457 -5.06 -14.05 -13.43
C TYR A 457 -4.82 -13.35 -12.09
N ARG A 458 -4.64 -12.03 -12.10
CA ARG A 458 -4.42 -11.21 -10.90
C ARG A 458 -5.53 -10.19 -10.66
N PHE A 459 -6.68 -10.34 -11.31
CA PHE A 459 -7.73 -9.31 -11.29
C PHE A 459 -8.37 -9.13 -9.90
N ALA A 460 -8.63 -10.23 -9.19
CA ALA A 460 -9.10 -10.19 -7.81
C ALA A 460 -8.02 -9.60 -6.89
N GLU A 461 -6.82 -10.15 -6.95
CA GLU A 461 -5.66 -9.71 -6.17
C GLU A 461 -5.35 -8.21 -6.35
N ALA A 462 -5.49 -7.69 -7.57
CA ALA A 462 -5.31 -6.27 -7.88
C ALA A 462 -6.24 -5.35 -7.08
N GLN A 463 -7.49 -5.79 -6.86
CA GLN A 463 -8.45 -5.09 -6.03
C GLN A 463 -8.11 -5.27 -4.54
N LEU A 464 -7.75 -6.50 -4.14
CA LEU A 464 -7.40 -6.83 -2.77
C LEU A 464 -6.25 -5.98 -2.25
N VAL A 465 -5.10 -6.02 -2.94
CA VAL A 465 -3.84 -5.36 -2.52
C VAL A 465 -4.03 -3.88 -2.23
N LYS A 466 -4.88 -3.20 -3.01
CA LYS A 466 -5.16 -1.78 -2.80
C LYS A 466 -5.94 -1.51 -1.52
N MET A 467 -6.79 -2.43 -1.09
CA MET A 467 -7.60 -2.32 0.11
C MET A 467 -6.97 -2.95 1.36
N VAL A 468 -5.88 -3.72 1.24
CA VAL A 468 -5.22 -4.33 2.40
C VAL A 468 -4.75 -3.28 3.40
N ALA A 469 -3.98 -2.27 2.97
CA ALA A 469 -3.47 -1.26 3.90
C ALA A 469 -4.58 -0.43 4.56
N PRO A 470 -5.58 0.09 3.82
CA PRO A 470 -6.78 0.67 4.42
C PRO A 470 -7.47 -0.26 5.42
N PHE A 471 -7.76 -1.51 5.06
CA PHE A 471 -8.45 -2.47 5.92
C PHE A 471 -7.69 -2.78 7.22
N LEU A 472 -6.38 -3.00 7.12
CA LEU A 472 -5.55 -3.32 8.28
C LEU A 472 -5.44 -2.14 9.26
N LEU A 473 -5.38 -0.91 8.74
CA LEU A 473 -5.22 0.31 9.53
C LEU A 473 -6.54 0.92 9.99
N ASP A 474 -7.63 0.72 9.25
CA ASP A 474 -8.93 1.28 9.55
C ASP A 474 -9.44 0.84 10.91
N ALA A 475 -10.17 1.74 11.56
CA ALA A 475 -10.79 1.45 12.83
C ALA A 475 -11.78 0.26 12.70
N ARG A 476 -11.90 -0.51 13.78
CA ARG A 476 -12.81 -1.67 13.82
C ARG A 476 -14.27 -1.27 13.62
N GLU A 477 -14.64 -0.06 14.01
CA GLU A 477 -15.99 0.48 13.86
C GLU A 477 -16.45 0.65 12.40
N VAL A 478 -15.51 0.92 11.48
CA VAL A 478 -15.78 0.99 10.03
C VAL A 478 -15.48 -0.34 9.33
N GLY A 479 -15.22 -1.40 10.09
CA GLY A 479 -14.97 -2.75 9.57
C GLY A 479 -13.50 -3.09 9.27
N GLY A 480 -12.55 -2.26 9.70
CA GLY A 480 -11.11 -2.56 9.63
C GLY A 480 -10.58 -3.39 10.81
N LEU A 481 -9.27 -3.66 10.86
CA LEU A 481 -8.63 -4.39 11.97
C LEU A 481 -8.03 -3.49 13.07
N GLY A 482 -7.86 -2.21 12.80
CA GLY A 482 -7.36 -1.21 13.75
C GLY A 482 -5.90 -1.40 14.15
N LEU A 483 -5.06 -1.95 13.26
CA LEU A 483 -3.63 -2.09 13.53
C LEU A 483 -2.95 -0.72 13.58
N THR A 484 -2.00 -0.58 14.49
CA THR A 484 -1.09 0.57 14.47
C THR A 484 -0.19 0.52 13.23
N THR A 485 0.32 1.68 12.81
CA THR A 485 1.30 1.77 11.71
C THR A 485 2.51 0.85 11.93
N ALA A 486 3.02 0.75 13.16
CA ALA A 486 4.13 -0.14 13.47
C ALA A 486 3.76 -1.63 13.37
N GLN A 487 2.57 -2.02 13.85
CA GLN A 487 2.07 -3.39 13.70
C GLN A 487 1.87 -3.77 12.23
N PHE A 488 1.35 -2.85 11.40
CA PHE A 488 1.24 -3.05 9.96
C PHE A 488 2.62 -3.29 9.33
N GLY A 489 3.61 -2.46 9.65
CA GLY A 489 4.98 -2.63 9.12
C GLY A 489 5.62 -3.96 9.53
N LEU A 490 5.38 -4.42 10.76
CA LEU A 490 5.86 -5.73 11.21
C LEU A 490 5.13 -6.88 10.50
N ALA A 491 3.80 -6.86 10.48
CA ALA A 491 2.98 -7.92 9.91
C ALA A 491 3.16 -8.04 8.40
N TYR A 492 2.87 -6.97 7.67
CA TYR A 492 2.86 -6.99 6.21
C TYR A 492 4.26 -6.75 5.62
N GLY A 493 4.99 -5.78 6.18
CA GLY A 493 6.29 -5.36 5.66
C GLY A 493 7.45 -6.31 5.97
N THR A 494 7.38 -7.07 7.06
CA THR A 494 8.46 -7.98 7.50
C THR A 494 8.04 -9.44 7.37
N ILE A 495 7.03 -9.87 8.16
CA ILE A 495 6.58 -11.26 8.17
C ILE A 495 5.99 -11.65 6.81
N GLY A 496 5.13 -10.80 6.26
CA GLY A 496 4.55 -10.97 4.95
C GLY A 496 5.60 -11.14 3.85
N ILE A 497 6.58 -10.26 3.76
CA ILE A 497 7.62 -10.33 2.72
C ILE A 497 8.58 -11.51 2.89
N ALA A 498 8.86 -11.93 4.13
CA ALA A 498 9.57 -13.17 4.38
C ALA A 498 8.79 -14.38 3.84
N ALA A 499 7.49 -14.47 4.16
CA ALA A 499 6.62 -15.53 3.68
C ALA A 499 6.46 -15.52 2.15
N LEU A 500 6.30 -14.33 1.54
CA LEU A 500 6.26 -14.13 0.09
C LEU A 500 7.49 -14.70 -0.59
N THR A 501 8.66 -14.42 -0.02
CA THR A 501 9.95 -14.87 -0.57
C THR A 501 10.07 -16.39 -0.49
N ILE A 502 9.69 -16.98 0.65
CA ILE A 502 9.66 -18.44 0.82
C ILE A 502 8.68 -19.08 -0.19
N GLY A 503 7.47 -18.54 -0.32
CA GLY A 503 6.46 -19.02 -1.27
C GLY A 503 6.95 -19.00 -2.72
N GLY A 504 7.57 -17.91 -3.16
CA GLY A 504 8.13 -17.80 -4.51
C GLY A 504 9.28 -18.79 -4.78
N LEU A 505 10.18 -18.97 -3.81
CA LEU A 505 11.26 -19.96 -3.92
C LEU A 505 10.71 -21.39 -3.99
N CYS A 506 9.76 -21.73 -3.13
CA CYS A 506 9.06 -23.01 -3.16
C CYS A 506 8.37 -23.23 -4.52
N GLY A 507 7.67 -22.21 -5.04
CA GLY A 507 7.02 -22.23 -6.34
C GLY A 507 7.99 -22.54 -7.48
N GLY A 508 9.16 -21.91 -7.48
CA GLY A 508 10.20 -22.14 -8.49
C GLY A 508 10.76 -23.57 -8.41
N VAL A 509 11.03 -24.06 -7.21
CA VAL A 509 11.56 -25.42 -6.99
C VAL A 509 10.56 -26.49 -7.42
N VAL A 510 9.27 -26.34 -7.10
CA VAL A 510 8.27 -27.35 -7.49
C VAL A 510 7.97 -27.33 -8.98
N ALA A 511 7.91 -26.13 -9.59
CA ALA A 511 7.76 -25.98 -11.03
C ALA A 511 8.94 -26.63 -11.77
N ALA A 512 10.18 -26.47 -11.27
CA ALA A 512 11.37 -27.12 -11.79
C ALA A 512 11.30 -28.66 -11.77
N LYS A 513 10.56 -29.25 -10.82
CA LYS A 513 10.48 -30.72 -10.67
C LYS A 513 9.47 -31.38 -11.60
N LYS A 514 8.24 -30.86 -11.69
CA LYS A 514 7.13 -31.51 -12.46
C LYS A 514 6.63 -30.68 -13.64
N GLY A 515 7.19 -29.50 -13.87
CA GLY A 515 6.77 -28.57 -14.92
C GLY A 515 5.59 -27.69 -14.50
N LEU A 516 5.40 -26.59 -15.21
CA LEU A 516 4.35 -25.61 -14.90
C LEU A 516 2.95 -26.20 -15.13
N LYS A 517 2.76 -27.03 -16.16
CA LYS A 517 1.45 -27.59 -16.53
C LYS A 517 0.81 -28.42 -15.42
N PHE A 518 1.62 -29.13 -14.63
CA PHE A 518 1.14 -29.90 -13.48
C PHE A 518 0.75 -28.98 -12.32
N TRP A 519 1.59 -27.97 -12.03
CA TRP A 519 1.44 -27.12 -10.84
C TRP A 519 0.48 -25.95 -11.02
N ILE A 520 0.11 -25.58 -12.25
CA ILE A 520 -0.63 -24.34 -12.52
C ILE A 520 -1.96 -24.22 -11.76
N TRP A 521 -2.69 -25.34 -11.58
CA TRP A 521 -3.95 -25.35 -10.82
C TRP A 521 -3.74 -25.09 -9.33
N TRP A 522 -2.71 -25.70 -8.73
CA TRP A 522 -2.36 -25.47 -7.32
C TRP A 522 -1.83 -24.05 -7.11
N MET A 523 -1.06 -23.53 -8.08
CA MET A 523 -0.52 -22.19 -8.03
C MET A 523 -1.60 -21.12 -8.21
N VAL A 524 -2.62 -21.37 -9.04
CA VAL A 524 -3.81 -20.52 -9.12
C VAL A 524 -4.64 -20.54 -7.84
N LEU A 525 -4.84 -21.72 -7.23
CA LEU A 525 -5.51 -21.78 -5.94
C LEU A 525 -4.74 -20.99 -4.88
N ALA A 526 -3.41 -21.11 -4.89
CA ALA A 526 -2.55 -20.39 -3.95
C ALA A 526 -2.52 -18.88 -4.17
N ILE A 527 -2.55 -18.38 -5.41
CA ILE A 527 -2.54 -16.92 -5.65
C ILE A 527 -3.83 -16.24 -5.16
N HIS A 528 -4.92 -17.00 -5.08
CA HIS A 528 -6.22 -16.53 -4.57
C HIS A 528 -6.49 -16.92 -3.10
N LEU A 529 -5.52 -17.56 -2.44
CA LEU A 529 -5.57 -17.79 -0.99
C LEU A 529 -5.69 -16.48 -0.18
N PRO A 530 -5.02 -15.37 -0.55
CA PRO A 530 -5.25 -14.07 0.08
C PRO A 530 -6.71 -13.66 0.15
N ASP A 531 -7.46 -13.83 -0.94
CA ASP A 531 -8.86 -13.44 -1.02
C ASP A 531 -9.70 -14.13 0.08
N ALA A 532 -9.48 -15.44 0.28
CA ALA A 532 -10.15 -16.21 1.34
C ALA A 532 -9.69 -15.81 2.76
N VAL A 533 -8.40 -15.50 2.93
CA VAL A 533 -7.85 -15.04 4.21
C VAL A 533 -8.44 -13.69 4.63
N PHE A 534 -8.60 -12.75 3.70
CA PHE A 534 -9.21 -11.45 4.02
C PHE A 534 -10.72 -11.52 4.24
N VAL A 535 -11.43 -12.47 3.58
CA VAL A 535 -12.80 -12.81 4.00
C VAL A 535 -12.80 -13.25 5.46
N TYR A 536 -11.94 -14.19 5.86
CA TYR A 536 -11.84 -14.61 7.26
C TYR A 536 -11.50 -13.44 8.20
N LEU A 537 -10.48 -12.65 7.90
CA LEU A 537 -10.07 -11.51 8.74
C LEU A 537 -11.18 -10.47 8.89
N SER A 538 -11.97 -10.21 7.85
CA SER A 538 -13.05 -9.21 7.89
C SER A 538 -14.28 -9.67 8.69
N TYR A 539 -14.54 -10.97 8.76
CA TYR A 539 -15.66 -11.53 9.52
C TYR A 539 -15.29 -11.91 10.95
N ALA A 540 -14.11 -12.52 11.14
CA ALA A 540 -13.64 -12.95 12.45
C ALA A 540 -13.08 -11.79 13.27
N MET A 541 -12.56 -10.74 12.63
CA MET A 541 -11.95 -9.55 13.23
C MET A 541 -11.07 -9.89 14.46
N PRO A 542 -10.10 -10.82 14.34
CA PRO A 542 -9.35 -11.29 15.49
C PRO A 542 -8.60 -10.15 16.19
N ASP A 543 -8.64 -10.09 17.52
CA ASP A 543 -7.83 -9.14 18.31
C ASP A 543 -6.38 -9.61 18.48
N ASN A 544 -6.15 -10.93 18.42
CA ASN A 544 -4.84 -11.52 18.66
C ASN A 544 -3.90 -11.27 17.47
N PHE A 545 -2.88 -10.44 17.70
CA PHE A 545 -1.88 -10.09 16.70
C PHE A 545 -1.13 -11.30 16.13
N TRP A 546 -0.95 -12.39 16.88
CA TRP A 546 -0.36 -13.63 16.35
C TRP A 546 -1.22 -14.30 15.29
N ILE A 547 -2.55 -14.31 15.48
CA ILE A 547 -3.48 -14.86 14.48
C ILE A 547 -3.43 -14.01 13.22
N ILE A 548 -3.42 -12.68 13.36
CA ILE A 548 -3.29 -11.75 12.23
C ILE A 548 -1.97 -12.04 11.48
N ASN A 549 -0.84 -12.12 12.19
CA ASN A 549 0.45 -12.41 11.56
C ASN A 549 0.49 -13.77 10.86
N LEU A 550 -0.14 -14.80 11.43
CA LEU A 550 -0.24 -16.11 10.81
C LEU A 550 -1.06 -16.05 9.51
N CYS A 551 -2.21 -15.36 9.54
CA CYS A 551 -3.02 -15.11 8.35
C CYS A 551 -2.23 -14.37 7.26
N ILE A 552 -1.52 -13.30 7.62
CA ILE A 552 -0.67 -12.51 6.70
C ILE A 552 0.52 -13.35 6.17
N ALA A 553 1.10 -14.24 6.97
CA ALA A 553 2.14 -15.14 6.49
C ALA A 553 1.57 -16.15 5.47
N ILE A 554 0.40 -16.73 5.75
CA ILE A 554 -0.26 -17.71 4.87
C ILE A 554 -0.64 -17.07 3.53
N GLU A 555 -1.25 -15.89 3.56
CA GLU A 555 -1.66 -15.20 2.33
C GLU A 555 -0.46 -14.78 1.47
N GLN A 556 0.56 -14.15 2.06
CA GLN A 556 1.76 -13.76 1.31
C GLN A 556 2.53 -14.96 0.77
N PHE A 557 2.60 -16.08 1.52
CA PHE A 557 3.16 -17.32 1.00
C PHE A 557 2.39 -17.82 -0.23
N GLY A 558 1.06 -17.89 -0.13
CA GLY A 558 0.19 -18.32 -1.24
C GLY A 558 0.36 -17.43 -2.46
N TYR A 559 0.38 -16.11 -2.26
CA TYR A 559 0.61 -15.13 -3.30
C TYR A 559 2.00 -15.33 -3.96
N GLY A 560 3.07 -15.48 -3.19
CA GLY A 560 4.42 -15.72 -3.73
C GLY A 560 4.54 -17.01 -4.53
N PHE A 561 3.94 -18.09 -4.02
CA PHE A 561 3.89 -19.38 -4.69
C PHE A 561 3.14 -19.29 -6.01
N GLY A 562 1.94 -18.71 -6.01
CA GLY A 562 1.11 -18.55 -7.19
C GLY A 562 1.68 -17.57 -8.22
N PHE A 563 2.27 -16.47 -7.77
CA PHE A 563 2.92 -15.48 -8.62
C PHE A 563 4.05 -16.08 -9.48
N THR A 564 4.69 -17.14 -8.98
CA THR A 564 5.71 -17.87 -9.76
C THR A 564 5.14 -18.51 -11.03
N ALA A 565 3.91 -19.06 -10.98
CA ALA A 565 3.27 -19.59 -12.18
C ALA A 565 3.00 -18.50 -13.21
N TYR A 566 2.50 -17.35 -12.75
CA TYR A 566 2.27 -16.20 -13.61
C TYR A 566 3.56 -15.78 -14.32
N MET A 567 4.66 -15.68 -13.57
CA MET A 567 5.95 -15.28 -14.13
C MET A 567 6.50 -16.27 -15.14
N LEU A 568 6.46 -17.57 -14.83
CA LEU A 568 6.88 -18.61 -15.76
C LEU A 568 6.02 -18.59 -17.03
N TYR A 569 4.72 -18.33 -16.90
CA TYR A 569 3.82 -18.25 -18.05
C TYR A 569 4.09 -17.00 -18.91
N LEU A 570 4.44 -15.85 -18.33
CA LEU A 570 4.89 -14.69 -19.13
C LEU A 570 6.17 -15.00 -19.91
N ILE A 571 7.12 -15.70 -19.29
CA ILE A 571 8.35 -16.16 -19.96
C ILE A 571 8.00 -17.10 -21.12
N TYR A 572 7.03 -18.01 -20.91
CA TYR A 572 6.54 -18.91 -21.95
C TYR A 572 5.92 -18.14 -23.13
N ILE A 573 5.01 -17.20 -22.85
CA ILE A 573 4.40 -16.34 -23.88
C ILE A 573 5.47 -15.56 -24.66
N ALA A 574 6.50 -15.09 -23.96
CA ALA A 574 7.57 -14.31 -24.56
C ALA A 574 8.52 -15.12 -25.45
N ARG A 575 8.48 -16.45 -25.47
CA ARG A 575 9.38 -17.25 -26.33
C ARG A 575 9.24 -16.88 -27.82
N GLY A 576 10.37 -16.87 -28.53
CA GLY A 576 10.46 -16.59 -29.97
C GLY A 576 11.65 -15.70 -30.31
N GLN A 577 11.67 -15.21 -31.56
CA GLN A 577 12.76 -14.39 -32.12
C GLN A 577 12.97 -13.05 -31.39
N HIS A 578 11.93 -12.51 -30.74
CA HIS A 578 11.95 -11.21 -30.06
C HIS A 578 11.59 -11.32 -28.57
N SER A 579 12.18 -12.28 -27.87
CA SER A 579 11.72 -12.67 -26.53
C SER A 579 11.78 -11.57 -25.47
N THR A 580 12.86 -10.79 -25.43
CA THR A 580 12.99 -9.67 -24.49
C THR A 580 11.90 -8.61 -24.68
N ALA A 581 11.58 -8.27 -25.94
CA ALA A 581 10.56 -7.29 -26.26
C ALA A 581 9.14 -7.83 -25.98
N HIS A 582 8.86 -9.09 -26.33
CA HIS A 582 7.58 -9.73 -26.00
C HIS A 582 7.38 -9.85 -24.49
N TYR A 583 8.43 -10.13 -23.73
CA TYR A 583 8.37 -10.14 -22.27
C TYR A 583 8.04 -8.77 -21.69
N ALA A 584 8.68 -7.70 -22.20
CA ALA A 584 8.37 -6.33 -21.79
C ALA A 584 6.89 -5.97 -22.04
N ILE A 585 6.34 -6.37 -23.20
CA ILE A 585 4.91 -6.18 -23.50
C ILE A 585 4.03 -6.95 -22.50
N CYS A 586 4.38 -8.21 -22.18
CA CYS A 586 3.65 -9.00 -21.19
C CYS A 586 3.63 -8.32 -19.81
N THR A 587 4.78 -7.77 -19.37
CA THR A 587 4.86 -7.04 -18.10
C THR A 587 4.06 -5.74 -18.11
N GLY A 588 3.91 -5.09 -19.28
CA GLY A 588 3.01 -3.94 -19.45
C GLY A 588 1.54 -4.31 -19.26
N PHE A 589 1.09 -5.42 -19.87
CA PHE A 589 -0.27 -5.93 -19.66
C PHE A 589 -0.51 -6.39 -18.21
N MET A 590 0.47 -7.03 -17.58
CA MET A 590 0.44 -7.36 -16.15
C MET A 590 0.23 -6.12 -15.29
N ALA A 591 1.00 -5.06 -15.55
CA ALA A 591 0.92 -3.81 -14.83
C ALA A 591 -0.45 -3.14 -15.01
N LEU A 592 -0.97 -3.14 -16.25
CA LEU A 592 -2.30 -2.64 -16.56
C LEU A 592 -3.41 -3.44 -15.85
N GLY A 593 -3.29 -4.77 -15.83
CA GLY A 593 -4.19 -5.68 -15.14
C GLY A 593 -4.21 -5.51 -13.62
N MET A 594 -3.15 -4.92 -13.03
CA MET A 594 -3.14 -4.51 -11.62
C MET A 594 -3.71 -3.10 -11.42
N MET A 595 -3.37 -2.18 -12.32
CA MET A 595 -3.73 -0.76 -12.21
C MET A 595 -5.24 -0.54 -12.29
N ILE A 596 -5.89 -1.06 -13.33
CA ILE A 596 -7.31 -0.78 -13.60
C ILE A 596 -8.22 -1.30 -12.47
N PRO A 597 -8.09 -2.57 -12.01
CA PRO A 597 -8.94 -3.06 -10.92
C PRO A 597 -8.65 -2.35 -9.60
N GLY A 598 -7.40 -1.98 -9.37
CA GLY A 598 -7.01 -1.18 -8.21
C GLY A 598 -7.71 0.18 -8.15
N MET A 599 -7.90 0.87 -9.29
CA MET A 599 -8.48 2.21 -9.33
C MET A 599 -9.90 2.30 -8.79
N PHE A 600 -10.74 1.29 -9.02
CA PHE A 600 -12.14 1.30 -8.57
C PHE A 600 -12.37 0.47 -7.29
N SER A 601 -11.34 -0.16 -6.73
CA SER A 601 -11.44 -1.01 -5.54
C SER A 601 -11.95 -0.24 -4.30
N GLY A 602 -11.44 0.96 -4.06
CA GLY A 602 -11.89 1.82 -2.95
C GLY A 602 -13.34 2.27 -3.10
N TRP A 603 -13.73 2.70 -4.30
CA TRP A 603 -15.12 3.05 -4.62
C TRP A 603 -16.07 1.86 -4.38
N LEU A 604 -15.66 0.67 -4.82
CA LEU A 604 -16.43 -0.53 -4.61
C LEU A 604 -16.56 -0.87 -3.13
N GLN A 605 -15.46 -0.81 -2.39
CA GLN A 605 -15.45 -1.04 -0.94
C GLN A 605 -16.31 -0.02 -0.20
N ASP A 606 -16.31 1.25 -0.58
CA ASP A 606 -17.10 2.30 0.07
C ASP A 606 -18.61 2.05 -0.10
N ILE A 607 -19.04 1.45 -1.22
CA ILE A 607 -20.45 1.11 -1.47
C ILE A 607 -20.92 -0.09 -0.65
N ILE A 608 -20.14 -1.18 -0.64
CA ILE A 608 -20.58 -2.48 -0.08
C ILE A 608 -19.96 -2.81 1.28
N GLY A 609 -19.03 -1.98 1.78
CA GLY A 609 -18.26 -2.23 3.00
C GLY A 609 -17.20 -3.31 2.85
N TYR A 610 -16.28 -3.41 3.82
CA TYR A 610 -15.16 -4.36 3.77
C TYR A 610 -15.58 -5.83 3.65
N GLN A 611 -16.55 -6.28 4.44
CA GLN A 611 -16.96 -7.69 4.47
C GLN A 611 -17.46 -8.19 3.10
N HIS A 612 -18.39 -7.45 2.48
CA HIS A 612 -18.90 -7.81 1.16
C HIS A 612 -17.89 -7.52 0.06
N PHE A 613 -17.00 -6.53 0.24
CA PHE A 613 -15.90 -6.30 -0.69
C PHE A 613 -14.97 -7.51 -0.80
N PHE A 614 -14.57 -8.12 0.32
CA PHE A 614 -13.71 -9.31 0.23
C PHE A 614 -14.43 -10.53 -0.35
N ILE A 615 -15.74 -10.67 -0.13
CA ILE A 615 -16.55 -11.70 -0.82
C ILE A 615 -16.59 -11.42 -2.32
N TRP A 616 -16.82 -10.17 -2.73
CA TRP A 616 -16.80 -9.77 -4.13
C TRP A 616 -15.45 -10.10 -4.77
N VAL A 617 -14.35 -9.76 -4.12
CA VAL A 617 -13.00 -10.06 -4.59
C VAL A 617 -12.82 -11.57 -4.77
N LEU A 618 -13.29 -12.39 -3.81
CA LEU A 618 -13.28 -13.84 -3.94
C LEU A 618 -14.10 -14.34 -5.14
N LEU A 619 -15.26 -13.75 -5.43
CA LEU A 619 -16.04 -14.07 -6.63
C LEU A 619 -15.34 -13.61 -7.93
N ALA A 620 -14.62 -12.49 -7.88
CA ALA A 620 -13.84 -11.95 -8.99
C ALA A 620 -12.65 -12.85 -9.38
N THR A 621 -12.34 -13.89 -8.61
CA THR A 621 -11.34 -14.92 -8.97
C THR A 621 -11.83 -15.86 -10.07
N ILE A 622 -13.15 -16.04 -10.23
CA ILE A 622 -13.76 -17.04 -11.12
C ILE A 622 -13.24 -16.90 -12.57
N PRO A 623 -13.21 -15.71 -13.20
CA PRO A 623 -12.63 -15.55 -14.54
C PRO A 623 -11.16 -15.97 -14.62
N GLY A 624 -10.38 -15.70 -13.56
CA GLY A 624 -8.97 -16.09 -13.44
C GLY A 624 -8.77 -17.61 -13.37
N PHE A 625 -9.70 -18.36 -12.78
CA PHE A 625 -9.69 -19.83 -12.82
C PHE A 625 -10.08 -20.37 -14.19
N LEU A 626 -11.13 -19.81 -14.80
CA LEU A 626 -11.65 -20.28 -16.09
C LEU A 626 -10.63 -20.15 -17.21
N ILE A 627 -9.85 -19.06 -17.22
CA ILE A 627 -8.86 -18.81 -18.27
C ILE A 627 -7.73 -19.85 -18.30
N ILE A 628 -7.41 -20.50 -17.17
CA ILE A 628 -6.39 -21.56 -17.09
C ILE A 628 -6.69 -22.75 -17.99
N LYS A 629 -7.97 -23.03 -18.25
CA LYS A 629 -8.37 -24.12 -19.14
C LYS A 629 -8.04 -23.84 -20.61
N PHE A 630 -7.97 -22.57 -21.00
CA PHE A 630 -7.85 -22.15 -22.40
C PHE A 630 -6.44 -21.72 -22.79
N ILE A 631 -5.54 -21.56 -21.83
CA ILE A 631 -4.16 -21.17 -22.10
C ILE A 631 -3.35 -22.32 -22.73
N PRO A 632 -2.60 -22.06 -23.82
CA PRO A 632 -1.67 -23.04 -24.37
C PRO A 632 -0.49 -23.24 -23.42
N LEU A 633 -0.26 -24.47 -22.97
CA LEU A 633 0.88 -24.78 -22.12
C LEU A 633 1.45 -26.18 -22.42
N ASP A 634 2.73 -26.19 -22.77
CA ASP A 634 3.51 -27.40 -23.01
C ASP A 634 3.78 -28.15 -21.70
N ALA A 635 3.65 -29.48 -21.73
CA ALA A 635 3.82 -30.31 -20.54
C ALA A 635 5.26 -30.32 -20.00
N GLU A 636 6.24 -30.15 -20.89
CA GLU A 636 7.67 -30.13 -20.54
C GLU A 636 8.15 -28.74 -20.09
N PHE A 637 7.34 -27.69 -20.27
CA PHE A 637 7.76 -26.35 -19.90
C PHE A 637 7.96 -26.23 -18.39
N GLY A 638 9.15 -25.75 -18.01
CA GLY A 638 9.54 -25.54 -16.63
C GLY A 638 10.16 -26.76 -15.96
N LYS A 639 10.20 -27.95 -16.58
CA LYS A 639 10.93 -29.10 -16.02
C LYS A 639 12.44 -28.90 -16.18
N LYS A 640 13.20 -29.22 -15.13
CA LYS A 640 14.66 -29.33 -15.22
C LYS A 640 14.99 -30.56 -16.05
N THR A 641 15.72 -30.39 -17.15
CA THR A 641 16.36 -31.51 -17.85
C THR A 641 17.41 -32.09 -16.92
N SER A 642 17.21 -33.37 -16.54
CA SER A 642 18.12 -34.14 -15.69
C SER A 642 19.52 -34.23 -16.25
#